data_AF-A0A1T5FSW7-F1
#
_entry.id   AF-A0A1T5FSW7-F1
#
_cell.length_a   1.000
_cell.length_b   1.000
_cell.length_c   1.000
_cell.angle_alpha   90.00
_cell.angle_beta   90.00
_cell.angle_gamma   90.00
#
_symmetry.space_group_name_H-M   'P 1'
#
loop_
_entity.id
_entity.type
_entity.pdbx_description
1 polymer ?
#
loop_
_entity_poly.entity_id
_entity_poly.type
_entity_poly.pdbx_seq_one_letter_code
_entity_poly.pdbx_strand_id
1 'polypeptide(L)'
;MNFDTCSYDIIKPAKNDRSISMNLTLLFVLEHSMTVSVLEDEFVLSEGDILMINPGVEYRYKETGDSIVGVARFTMKMINQVMKGKSVVFYCNSVADKTRSYEDIRNLFYNMTEEFLYGMRQSDCRIDSSLYLLLDTLIENYQTENLNKAQGNPDNDIRMQQMMQYIIGNLDQEVNLTDLAESMYVSASTLSRIFKKNTGVYFADYVTRLRLQQSLMLLSGTDQNMTQIALACGFSNSTSFNRAFRKEMNMSPTQYRELHSDDRKKQEEEKVKVGGEIRERLENNASIHGNNKITGEIVEDLDENQGETYEKVWNKIINAGSVSDLNQANMQFHIQYLCEQLHFTSVRIWTLFSTKLMITDGSGKKKCNFNMVDTALDFLVNNHLKVFMSLGRRPDMAALSRGDVYKQNDYIPFVSKKAWEIAITEFFNHILERYGLKEVSRWFFELTFIPVYPEEKARLWDGDPFSLEEAYDFVYKIVRKKLPGAEIGGFGGAVADDWERLSVLYSSLAKKDQKPDFVSFLLFPYDNVIGENGEHERRVCKSLDSELMQVRQMRDLMEKTGIADSRLYITEWNESISNRNYVNDSCFRACYIASRAEALLGKVDALAIMSASDWISNYMDSVGILNGSIGIVSKDRIRKPAYFALVFLNTLGHRLLSHGKHYILTETDNGGIRLLLFNDSWFSAGYFLGPEEIPLPKLKSGTFFSETPLELSVSIKHLHGNGSWYIKKRIMNRDHGSILDEWEKFQYENRLMRSDVKYLEAVSEPKMTLERAVIDREDHTVRLNVTLEPHEICLVHIFCME
;
A
#
# COMPACT_ATOMS: atom_id res chain seq x y z
N MET A 1 -31.46 -7.49 3.10
CA MET A 1 -30.35 -8.29 3.65
C MET A 1 -30.76 -8.72 5.05
N ASN A 2 -30.56 -9.98 5.43
CA ASN A 2 -30.70 -10.37 6.85
C ASN A 2 -29.44 -9.86 7.55
N PHE A 3 -29.59 -8.94 8.49
CA PHE A 3 -28.48 -8.22 9.14
C PHE A 3 -27.79 -9.02 10.26
N ASP A 4 -28.28 -10.22 10.61
CA ASP A 4 -27.77 -11.01 11.75
C ASP A 4 -26.87 -12.20 11.35
N THR A 5 -26.01 -12.05 10.33
CA THR A 5 -25.22 -13.18 9.80
C THR A 5 -23.75 -13.18 10.23
N CYS A 6 -23.25 -12.06 10.74
CA CYS A 6 -21.94 -11.89 11.37
C CYS A 6 -22.00 -10.84 12.49
N SER A 7 -21.06 -10.90 13.44
CA SER A 7 -20.91 -9.85 14.45
C SER A 7 -19.46 -9.69 14.90
N TYR A 8 -19.17 -8.51 15.44
CA TYR A 8 -17.94 -8.23 16.16
C TYR A 8 -18.30 -7.68 17.54
N ASP A 9 -17.82 -8.32 18.60
CA ASP A 9 -18.02 -7.89 19.98
C ASP A 9 -16.68 -7.78 20.70
N ILE A 10 -16.52 -6.77 21.54
CA ILE A 10 -15.42 -6.70 22.50
C ILE A 10 -15.93 -7.16 23.86
N ILE A 11 -15.28 -8.16 24.44
CA ILE A 11 -15.72 -8.78 25.69
C ILE A 11 -14.59 -8.86 26.72
N LYS A 12 -14.98 -8.85 28.00
CA LYS A 12 -14.18 -9.44 29.08
C LYS A 12 -14.62 -10.89 29.26
N PRO A 13 -13.80 -11.89 28.88
CA PRO A 13 -14.22 -13.27 28.96
C PRO A 13 -14.36 -13.69 30.42
N ALA A 14 -15.50 -14.29 30.77
CA ALA A 14 -15.70 -14.93 32.07
C ALA A 14 -15.38 -16.42 31.96
N LYS A 15 -14.84 -17.01 33.05
CA LYS A 15 -14.68 -18.47 33.12
C LYS A 15 -16.04 -19.12 32.88
N ASN A 16 -16.07 -20.07 31.95
CA ASN A 16 -17.28 -20.78 31.60
C ASN A 16 -17.09 -22.29 31.77
N ASP A 17 -18.21 -23.01 31.78
CA ASP A 17 -18.22 -24.45 31.57
C ASP A 17 -18.02 -24.78 30.08
N ARG A 18 -17.93 -26.09 29.77
CA ARG A 18 -17.74 -26.57 28.39
C ARG A 18 -18.90 -26.09 27.51
N SER A 19 -18.55 -25.29 26.49
CA SER A 19 -19.48 -24.69 25.54
C SER A 19 -19.17 -25.17 24.13
N ILE A 20 -20.19 -25.37 23.28
CA ILE A 20 -20.01 -25.74 21.87
C ILE A 20 -20.20 -24.48 21.03
N SER A 21 -19.22 -24.16 20.16
CA SER A 21 -19.34 -23.00 19.28
C SER A 21 -20.38 -23.25 18.19
N MET A 22 -21.42 -22.41 18.10
CA MET A 22 -22.44 -22.51 17.03
C MET A 22 -22.10 -21.68 15.79
N ASN A 23 -21.05 -20.86 15.88
CA ASN A 23 -20.55 -20.00 14.82
C ASN A 23 -19.07 -20.29 14.55
N LEU A 24 -18.56 -19.85 13.41
CA LEU A 24 -17.12 -19.71 13.23
C LEU A 24 -16.70 -18.50 14.06
N THR A 25 -15.85 -18.71 15.06
CA THR A 25 -15.47 -17.68 16.02
C THR A 25 -13.98 -17.44 15.95
N LEU A 26 -13.56 -16.18 15.83
CA LEU A 26 -12.18 -15.76 15.98
C LEU A 26 -12.05 -14.92 17.25
N LEU A 27 -11.09 -15.31 18.09
CA LEU A 27 -10.68 -14.58 19.27
C LEU A 27 -9.40 -13.82 18.95
N PHE A 28 -9.35 -12.54 19.30
CA PHE A 28 -8.17 -11.69 19.22
C PHE A 28 -7.94 -11.01 20.57
N VAL A 29 -6.82 -11.27 21.21
CA VAL A 29 -6.54 -10.69 22.53
C VAL A 29 -6.06 -9.25 22.37
N LEU A 30 -6.86 -8.31 22.87
CA LEU A 30 -6.61 -6.88 22.81
C LEU A 30 -5.81 -6.37 24.01
N GLU A 31 -5.94 -7.01 25.18
CA GLU A 31 -5.22 -6.64 26.40
C GLU A 31 -5.04 -7.87 27.30
N HIS A 32 -3.88 -7.97 27.96
CA HIS A 32 -3.49 -9.06 28.87
C HIS A 32 -3.44 -10.45 28.20
N SER A 33 -3.52 -11.53 28.98
CA SER A 33 -3.47 -12.90 28.50
C SER A 33 -4.65 -13.72 29.01
N MET A 34 -5.01 -14.75 28.25
CA MET A 34 -6.03 -15.71 28.62
C MET A 34 -5.66 -17.14 28.21
N THR A 35 -6.20 -18.12 28.90
CA THR A 35 -6.11 -19.54 28.54
C THR A 35 -7.44 -20.03 28.02
N VAL A 36 -7.42 -20.51 26.78
CA VAL A 36 -8.57 -21.14 26.11
C VAL A 36 -8.25 -22.60 25.88
N SER A 37 -9.11 -23.50 26.36
CA SER A 37 -9.07 -24.90 25.95
C SER A 37 -10.00 -25.12 24.77
N VAL A 38 -9.50 -25.74 23.70
CA VAL A 38 -10.28 -26.14 22.52
C VAL A 38 -10.13 -27.65 22.38
N LEU A 39 -11.24 -28.39 22.47
CA LEU A 39 -11.23 -29.85 22.65
C LEU A 39 -10.38 -30.28 23.87
N GLU A 40 -9.31 -31.03 23.66
CA GLU A 40 -8.37 -31.48 24.70
C GLU A 40 -7.12 -30.60 24.80
N ASP A 41 -6.91 -29.70 23.83
CA ASP A 41 -5.73 -28.84 23.78
C ASP A 41 -5.94 -27.52 24.52
N GLU A 42 -4.87 -26.99 25.10
CA GLU A 42 -4.88 -25.74 25.86
C GLU A 42 -3.93 -24.72 25.24
N PHE A 43 -4.46 -23.53 24.96
CA PHE A 43 -3.72 -22.43 24.36
C PHE A 43 -3.66 -21.25 25.31
N VAL A 44 -2.44 -20.80 25.61
CA VAL A 44 -2.20 -19.54 26.34
C VAL A 44 -2.03 -18.44 25.29
N LEU A 45 -3.02 -17.56 25.22
CA LEU A 45 -3.07 -16.43 24.31
C LEU A 45 -2.57 -15.18 25.04
N SER A 46 -1.63 -14.47 24.43
CA SER A 46 -1.18 -13.15 24.86
C SER A 46 -1.73 -12.07 23.93
N GLU A 47 -1.55 -10.81 24.30
CA GLU A 47 -1.93 -9.67 23.46
C GLU A 47 -1.41 -9.80 22.02
N GLY A 48 -2.29 -9.56 21.04
CA GLY A 48 -2.00 -9.73 19.61
C GLY A 48 -2.14 -11.16 19.08
N ASP A 49 -2.37 -12.16 19.94
CA ASP A 49 -2.63 -13.53 19.50
C ASP A 49 -4.09 -13.71 19.02
N ILE A 50 -4.20 -14.50 17.95
CA ILE A 50 -5.43 -14.93 17.30
C ILE A 50 -5.64 -16.44 17.52
N LEU A 51 -6.86 -16.82 17.90
CA LEU A 51 -7.32 -18.21 17.95
C LEU A 51 -8.69 -18.36 17.31
N MET A 52 -8.80 -19.28 16.36
CA MET A 52 -10.06 -19.65 15.73
C MET A 52 -10.68 -20.88 16.37
N ILE A 53 -12.00 -20.83 16.54
CA ILE A 53 -12.84 -21.93 17.01
C ILE A 53 -13.88 -22.21 15.92
N ASN A 54 -13.74 -23.37 15.29
CA ASN A 54 -14.67 -23.81 14.25
C ASN A 54 -16.06 -24.15 14.82
N PRO A 55 -17.13 -24.03 14.02
CA PRO A 55 -18.46 -24.47 14.42
C PRO A 55 -18.47 -25.94 14.85
N GLY A 56 -19.14 -26.23 15.95
CA GLY A 56 -19.27 -27.56 16.52
C GLY A 56 -18.14 -27.98 17.45
N VAL A 57 -17.11 -27.14 17.59
CA VAL A 57 -15.97 -27.44 18.46
C VAL A 57 -16.27 -27.01 19.88
N GLU A 58 -15.95 -27.88 20.84
CA GLU A 58 -16.05 -27.61 22.26
C GLU A 58 -14.90 -26.71 22.71
N TYR A 59 -15.21 -25.65 23.44
CA TYR A 59 -14.21 -24.73 24.00
C TYR A 59 -14.56 -24.30 25.42
N ARG A 60 -13.55 -23.80 26.15
CA ARG A 60 -13.70 -23.25 27.50
C ARG A 60 -12.66 -22.15 27.76
N TYR A 61 -13.08 -21.09 28.43
CA TYR A 61 -12.21 -20.08 29.03
C TYR A 61 -11.81 -20.52 30.44
N LYS A 62 -10.53 -20.85 30.66
CA LYS A 62 -10.02 -21.36 31.94
C LYS A 62 -9.47 -20.28 32.84
N GLU A 63 -8.58 -19.46 32.30
CA GLU A 63 -7.91 -18.38 33.01
C GLU A 63 -8.07 -17.13 32.17
N THR A 64 -8.89 -16.19 32.61
CA THR A 64 -9.21 -14.99 31.83
C THR A 64 -8.65 -13.72 32.43
N GLY A 65 -8.32 -13.71 33.73
CA GLY A 65 -7.84 -12.53 34.43
C GLY A 65 -8.72 -11.31 34.16
N ASP A 66 -8.08 -10.22 33.73
CA ASP A 66 -8.73 -8.98 33.31
C ASP A 66 -8.53 -8.73 31.80
N SER A 67 -8.40 -9.81 31.03
CA SER A 67 -8.23 -9.76 29.58
C SER A 67 -9.40 -9.09 28.87
N ILE A 68 -9.07 -8.44 27.74
CA ILE A 68 -10.04 -7.89 26.80
C ILE A 68 -9.82 -8.56 25.47
N VAL A 69 -10.90 -9.03 24.85
CA VAL A 69 -10.85 -9.86 23.64
C VAL A 69 -11.84 -9.33 22.61
N GLY A 70 -11.34 -9.08 21.41
CA GLY A 70 -12.16 -8.87 20.23
C GLY A 70 -12.65 -10.21 19.67
N VAL A 71 -13.95 -10.35 19.45
CA VAL A 71 -14.57 -11.61 19.03
C VAL A 71 -15.36 -11.40 17.75
N ALA A 72 -14.83 -11.89 16.64
CA ALA A 72 -15.54 -11.93 15.36
C ALA A 72 -16.28 -13.26 15.22
N ARG A 73 -17.55 -13.22 14.81
CA ARG A 73 -18.39 -14.42 14.60
C ARG A 73 -19.04 -14.41 13.24
N PHE A 74 -19.06 -15.58 12.59
CA PHE A 74 -19.72 -15.80 11.31
C PHE A 74 -20.67 -16.99 11.40
N THR A 75 -21.92 -16.78 11.00
CA THR A 75 -22.92 -17.85 10.94
C THR A 75 -22.62 -18.79 9.76
N MET A 76 -22.98 -20.06 9.90
CA MET A 76 -22.85 -21.01 8.77
C MET A 76 -23.72 -20.62 7.57
N LYS A 77 -24.83 -19.90 7.78
CA LYS A 77 -25.63 -19.36 6.67
C LYS A 77 -24.84 -18.38 5.81
N MET A 78 -24.06 -17.49 6.43
CA MET A 78 -23.19 -16.55 5.72
C MET A 78 -22.10 -17.28 4.94
N ILE A 79 -21.40 -18.19 5.60
CA ILE A 79 -20.30 -18.95 5.01
C ILE A 79 -20.82 -19.72 3.80
N ASN A 80 -21.95 -20.42 3.92
CA ASN A 80 -22.54 -21.18 2.81
C ASN A 80 -22.98 -20.29 1.63
N GLN A 81 -23.50 -19.09 1.91
CA GLN A 81 -23.88 -18.11 0.88
C GLN A 81 -22.67 -17.62 0.09
N VAL A 82 -21.59 -17.25 0.79
CA VAL A 82 -20.35 -16.76 0.16
C VAL A 82 -19.65 -17.88 -0.59
N MET A 83 -19.57 -19.07 -0.01
CA MET A 83 -18.87 -20.24 -0.57
C MET A 83 -19.66 -20.99 -1.64
N LYS A 84 -20.89 -20.55 -1.95
CA LYS A 84 -21.78 -21.19 -2.94
C LYS A 84 -21.95 -22.70 -2.71
N GLY A 85 -22.05 -23.10 -1.44
CA GLY A 85 -22.25 -24.50 -1.03
C GLY A 85 -21.00 -25.38 -0.98
N LYS A 86 -19.78 -24.83 -1.17
CA LYS A 86 -18.53 -25.57 -0.91
C LYS A 86 -18.25 -25.62 0.60
N SER A 87 -17.92 -26.81 1.13
CA SER A 87 -17.46 -26.96 2.51
C SER A 87 -15.97 -26.62 2.60
N VAL A 88 -15.62 -25.78 3.56
CA VAL A 88 -14.24 -25.33 3.81
C VAL A 88 -13.99 -25.31 5.30
N VAL A 89 -12.81 -25.79 5.69
CA VAL A 89 -12.30 -25.68 7.06
C VAL A 89 -11.21 -24.62 7.07
N PHE A 90 -11.30 -23.74 8.07
CA PHE A 90 -10.31 -22.70 8.28
C PHE A 90 -9.43 -23.06 9.46
N TYR A 91 -8.17 -22.61 9.43
CA TYR A 91 -7.25 -22.75 10.55
C TYR A 91 -6.51 -21.44 10.79
N CYS A 92 -6.75 -20.85 11.96
CA CYS A 92 -5.98 -19.72 12.48
C CYS A 92 -5.64 -19.98 13.94
N ASN A 93 -4.36 -20.18 14.23
CA ASN A 93 -3.87 -20.31 15.59
C ASN A 93 -2.45 -19.75 15.65
N SER A 94 -2.35 -18.46 15.93
CA SER A 94 -1.06 -17.75 15.99
C SER A 94 -0.15 -18.20 17.14
N VAL A 95 -0.66 -18.96 18.10
CA VAL A 95 0.14 -19.55 19.19
C VAL A 95 0.82 -20.82 18.71
N ALA A 96 0.06 -21.70 18.04
CA ALA A 96 0.58 -22.98 17.54
C ALA A 96 1.33 -22.86 16.21
N ASP A 97 0.95 -21.91 15.35
CA ASP A 97 1.60 -21.66 14.07
C ASP A 97 2.35 -20.32 14.09
N LYS A 98 3.67 -20.40 14.25
CA LYS A 98 4.59 -19.26 14.18
C LYS A 98 5.19 -19.04 12.79
N THR A 99 4.84 -19.86 11.80
CA THR A 99 5.39 -19.77 10.42
C THR A 99 4.68 -18.72 9.57
N ARG A 100 3.46 -18.33 9.97
CA ARG A 100 2.66 -17.28 9.32
C ARG A 100 2.66 -16.00 10.15
N SER A 101 2.59 -14.87 9.46
CA SER A 101 2.60 -13.56 10.10
C SER A 101 1.29 -13.25 10.83
N TYR A 102 0.13 -13.55 10.25
CA TYR A 102 -1.22 -13.16 10.71
C TYR A 102 -1.51 -11.65 10.74
N GLU A 103 -0.61 -10.82 10.18
CA GLU A 103 -0.73 -9.36 10.24
C GLU A 103 -1.95 -8.80 9.50
N ASP A 104 -2.36 -9.46 8.43
CA ASP A 104 -3.60 -9.16 7.70
C ASP A 104 -4.83 -9.24 8.62
N ILE A 105 -4.94 -10.32 9.41
CA ILE A 105 -6.03 -10.51 10.38
C ILE A 105 -5.88 -9.53 11.55
N ARG A 106 -4.68 -9.31 12.10
CA ARG A 106 -4.47 -8.37 13.21
C ARG A 106 -4.93 -6.96 12.84
N ASN A 107 -4.55 -6.48 11.65
CA ASN A 107 -4.95 -5.17 11.15
C ASN A 107 -6.47 -5.03 11.04
N LEU A 108 -7.17 -6.06 10.58
CA LEU A 108 -8.63 -6.05 10.52
C LEU A 108 -9.27 -5.98 11.91
N PHE A 109 -8.73 -6.70 12.89
CA PHE A 109 -9.19 -6.62 14.28
C PHE A 109 -8.93 -5.24 14.90
N TYR A 110 -7.75 -4.64 14.68
CA TYR A 110 -7.47 -3.29 15.16
C TYR A 110 -8.40 -2.25 14.53
N ASN A 111 -8.64 -2.32 13.22
CA ASN A 111 -9.59 -1.44 12.54
C ASN A 111 -11.01 -1.60 13.11
N MET A 112 -11.49 -2.83 13.32
CA MET A 112 -12.80 -3.07 13.94
C MET A 112 -12.86 -2.55 15.38
N THR A 113 -11.76 -2.66 16.13
CA THR A 113 -11.65 -2.16 17.50
C THR A 113 -11.70 -0.63 17.52
N GLU A 114 -10.94 0.04 16.67
CA GLU A 114 -10.95 1.51 16.54
C GLU A 114 -12.35 2.01 16.15
N GLU A 115 -12.97 1.35 15.18
CA GLU A 115 -14.34 1.66 14.74
C GLU A 115 -15.37 1.48 15.87
N PHE A 116 -15.19 0.46 16.72
CA PHE A 116 -16.01 0.24 17.92
C PHE A 116 -15.80 1.34 18.98
N LEU A 117 -14.56 1.78 19.18
CA LEU A 117 -14.21 2.79 20.20
C LEU A 117 -14.65 4.19 19.80
N TYR A 118 -14.40 4.62 18.57
CA TYR A 118 -14.60 6.03 18.16
C TYR A 118 -15.87 6.26 17.32
N GLY A 119 -16.63 5.20 17.02
CA GLY A 119 -17.86 5.28 16.26
C GLY A 119 -19.03 5.91 17.05
N MET A 120 -19.14 7.24 17.07
CA MET A 120 -20.45 7.89 17.32
C MET A 120 -21.31 7.74 16.06
N ARG A 121 -22.06 6.63 15.91
CA ARG A 121 -22.63 6.30 14.59
C ARG A 121 -24.09 5.89 14.56
N GLN A 122 -24.67 6.15 13.39
CA GLN A 122 -26.05 5.87 13.00
C GLN A 122 -26.21 4.49 12.33
N SER A 123 -25.12 3.77 12.03
CA SER A 123 -25.13 2.43 11.40
C SER A 123 -23.86 1.61 11.66
N ASP A 124 -23.97 0.29 11.45
CA ASP A 124 -22.90 -0.71 11.64
C ASP A 124 -22.12 -1.07 10.35
N CYS A 125 -22.40 -0.40 9.23
CA CYS A 125 -21.92 -0.82 7.91
C CYS A 125 -20.39 -0.97 7.77
N ARG A 126 -19.59 -0.20 8.53
CA ARG A 126 -18.13 -0.32 8.49
C ARG A 126 -17.61 -1.55 9.20
N ILE A 127 -18.22 -1.91 10.32
CA ILE A 127 -17.91 -3.16 11.02
C ILE A 127 -18.31 -4.32 10.12
N ASP A 128 -19.51 -4.29 9.54
CA ASP A 128 -19.95 -5.30 8.57
C ASP A 128 -18.98 -5.42 7.39
N SER A 129 -18.55 -4.30 6.80
CA SER A 129 -17.55 -4.30 5.72
C SER A 129 -16.23 -4.93 6.15
N SER A 130 -15.78 -4.68 7.37
CA SER A 130 -14.53 -5.23 7.90
C SER A 130 -14.67 -6.73 8.19
N LEU A 131 -15.84 -7.17 8.66
CA LEU A 131 -16.19 -8.57 8.83
C LEU A 131 -16.25 -9.32 7.49
N TYR A 132 -16.82 -8.71 6.44
CA TYR A 132 -16.79 -9.28 5.09
C TYR A 132 -15.35 -9.41 4.56
N LEU A 133 -14.50 -8.40 4.76
CA LEU A 133 -13.10 -8.45 4.36
C LEU A 133 -12.30 -9.47 5.18
N LEU A 134 -12.60 -9.62 6.47
CA LEU A 134 -12.03 -10.67 7.30
C LEU A 134 -12.43 -12.06 6.80
N LEU A 135 -13.71 -12.27 6.49
CA LEU A 135 -14.17 -13.55 5.93
C LEU A 135 -13.50 -13.85 4.59
N ASP A 136 -13.38 -12.86 3.70
CA ASP A 136 -12.66 -12.98 2.42
C ASP A 136 -11.19 -13.35 2.63
N THR A 137 -10.51 -12.67 3.57
CA THR A 137 -9.13 -12.97 3.95
C THR A 137 -8.97 -14.41 4.42
N LEU A 138 -9.92 -14.92 5.23
CA LEU A 138 -9.93 -16.31 5.67
C LEU A 138 -10.12 -17.30 4.51
N ILE A 139 -10.98 -16.94 3.56
CA ILE A 139 -11.25 -17.72 2.35
C ILE A 139 -10.02 -17.75 1.45
N GLU A 140 -9.35 -16.65 1.20
CA GLU A 140 -8.22 -16.66 0.26
C GLU A 140 -6.95 -17.25 0.88
N ASN A 141 -6.70 -16.99 2.17
CA ASN A 141 -5.39 -17.25 2.76
C ASN A 141 -5.36 -18.38 3.81
N TYR A 142 -6.47 -18.74 4.45
CA TYR A 142 -6.47 -19.58 5.66
C TYR A 142 -7.27 -20.90 5.54
N GLN A 143 -7.55 -21.37 4.32
CA GLN A 143 -8.19 -22.67 4.10
C GLN A 143 -7.22 -23.85 4.35
N THR A 144 -7.72 -24.92 4.96
CA THR A 144 -6.92 -26.11 5.29
C THR A 144 -6.64 -27.06 4.13
N GLU A 145 -7.25 -26.88 2.95
CA GLU A 145 -6.82 -27.63 1.74
C GLU A 145 -5.32 -27.40 1.44
N ASN A 146 -4.75 -26.31 1.95
CA ASN A 146 -3.32 -25.98 1.88
C ASN A 146 -2.47 -26.41 3.11
N LEU A 147 -3.07 -26.92 4.20
CA LEU A 147 -2.35 -27.28 5.45
C LEU A 147 -2.12 -28.79 5.64
N ASN A 148 -2.75 -29.63 4.83
CA ASN A 148 -2.71 -31.10 4.94
C ASN A 148 -1.35 -31.77 4.64
N LYS A 149 -0.28 -31.00 4.43
CA LYS A 149 1.07 -31.54 4.24
C LYS A 149 1.91 -31.63 5.53
N ALA A 150 1.44 -31.12 6.68
CA ALA A 150 2.33 -30.89 7.82
C ALA A 150 2.21 -31.85 9.03
N GLN A 151 1.06 -32.47 9.36
CA GLN A 151 0.97 -33.25 10.61
C GLN A 151 0.05 -34.49 10.51
N GLY A 152 0.45 -35.56 11.19
CA GLY A 152 -0.06 -36.92 11.01
C GLY A 152 -1.52 -37.15 11.44
N ASN A 153 -2.25 -37.80 10.54
CA ASN A 153 -3.62 -38.33 10.60
C ASN A 153 -4.81 -37.32 10.72
N PRO A 154 -5.01 -36.42 9.73
CA PRO A 154 -6.04 -35.36 9.75
C PRO A 154 -7.44 -35.80 9.23
N ASP A 155 -7.55 -36.99 8.63
CA ASP A 155 -8.67 -37.31 7.74
C ASP A 155 -10.00 -37.61 8.47
N ASN A 156 -9.95 -37.98 9.76
CA ASN A 156 -11.15 -38.17 10.59
C ASN A 156 -11.65 -36.86 11.21
N ASP A 157 -10.75 -35.94 11.58
CA ASP A 157 -11.11 -34.66 12.21
C ASP A 157 -11.71 -33.69 11.21
N ILE A 158 -11.16 -33.63 9.99
CA ILE A 158 -11.73 -32.82 8.90
C ILE A 158 -13.14 -33.30 8.56
N ARG A 159 -13.34 -34.62 8.41
CA ARG A 159 -14.68 -35.17 8.13
C ARG A 159 -15.65 -34.85 9.26
N MET A 160 -15.23 -34.97 10.51
CA MET A 160 -16.08 -34.61 11.66
C MET A 160 -16.43 -33.11 11.64
N GLN A 161 -15.48 -32.23 11.32
CA GLN A 161 -15.73 -30.79 11.17
C GLN A 161 -16.69 -30.49 10.02
N GLN A 162 -16.53 -31.14 8.86
CA GLN A 162 -17.45 -31.02 7.73
C GLN A 162 -18.88 -31.48 8.11
N MET A 163 -18.99 -32.59 8.83
CA MET A 163 -20.28 -33.05 9.38
C MET A 163 -20.90 -32.00 10.31
N MET A 164 -20.10 -31.39 11.20
CA MET A 164 -20.58 -30.37 12.14
C MET A 164 -21.01 -29.08 11.43
N GLN A 165 -20.25 -28.63 10.44
CA GLN A 165 -20.62 -27.48 9.61
C GLN A 165 -21.94 -27.72 8.88
N TYR A 166 -22.14 -28.92 8.31
CA TYR A 166 -23.40 -29.29 7.68
C TYR A 166 -24.54 -29.32 8.70
N ILE A 167 -24.37 -29.97 9.84
CA ILE A 167 -25.42 -30.04 10.87
C ILE A 167 -25.82 -28.64 11.30
N ILE A 168 -24.85 -27.80 11.69
CA ILE A 168 -25.08 -26.43 12.20
C ILE A 168 -25.69 -25.53 11.11
N GLY A 169 -25.21 -25.63 9.88
CA GLY A 169 -25.72 -24.85 8.74
C GLY A 169 -27.15 -25.20 8.33
N ASN A 170 -27.68 -26.33 8.80
CA ASN A 170 -29.00 -26.86 8.40
C ASN A 170 -29.93 -27.14 9.62
N LEU A 171 -29.62 -26.63 10.82
CA LEU A 171 -30.39 -26.95 12.04
C LEU A 171 -31.87 -26.56 11.97
N ASP A 172 -32.21 -25.52 11.20
CA ASP A 172 -33.55 -24.99 11.00
C ASP A 172 -34.39 -25.76 9.98
N GLN A 173 -33.79 -26.75 9.31
CA GLN A 173 -34.43 -27.64 8.35
C GLN A 173 -34.21 -29.11 8.70
N GLU A 174 -34.76 -30.03 7.91
CA GLU A 174 -34.59 -31.47 8.14
C GLU A 174 -33.14 -31.89 7.88
N VAL A 175 -32.47 -32.44 8.89
CA VAL A 175 -31.07 -32.87 8.82
C VAL A 175 -31.04 -34.40 8.75
N ASN A 176 -30.72 -34.95 7.58
CA ASN A 176 -30.65 -36.39 7.33
C ASN A 176 -29.19 -36.85 7.18
N LEU A 177 -28.83 -37.94 7.87
CA LEU A 177 -27.51 -38.54 7.77
C LEU A 177 -27.23 -39.12 6.37
N THR A 178 -28.27 -39.57 5.66
CA THR A 178 -28.17 -40.13 4.31
C THR A 178 -27.72 -39.07 3.31
N ASP A 179 -28.36 -37.90 3.33
CA ASP A 179 -28.06 -36.79 2.42
C ASP A 179 -26.63 -36.25 2.65
N LEU A 180 -26.22 -36.17 3.92
CA LEU A 180 -24.84 -35.83 4.29
C LEU A 180 -23.85 -36.87 3.77
N ALA A 181 -24.16 -38.16 3.89
CA ALA A 181 -23.32 -39.24 3.41
C ALA A 181 -23.13 -39.21 1.89
N GLU A 182 -24.21 -38.94 1.14
CA GLU A 182 -24.15 -38.75 -0.31
C GLU A 182 -23.28 -37.55 -0.69
N SER A 183 -23.42 -36.41 0.00
CA SER A 183 -22.61 -35.20 -0.26
C SER A 183 -21.11 -35.39 0.01
N MET A 184 -20.77 -36.32 0.91
CA MET A 184 -19.39 -36.65 1.29
C MET A 184 -18.86 -37.90 0.56
N TYR A 185 -19.61 -38.44 -0.41
CA TYR A 185 -19.26 -39.66 -1.18
C TYR A 185 -18.94 -40.89 -0.31
N VAL A 186 -19.65 -41.07 0.81
CA VAL A 186 -19.47 -42.18 1.75
C VAL A 186 -20.80 -42.84 2.12
N SER A 187 -20.78 -44.04 2.71
CA SER A 187 -22.01 -44.68 3.17
C SER A 187 -22.50 -44.11 4.51
N ALA A 188 -23.82 -44.00 4.67
CA ALA A 188 -24.43 -43.53 5.92
C ALA A 188 -24.01 -44.36 7.16
N SER A 189 -23.75 -45.65 7.00
CA SER A 189 -23.24 -46.50 8.09
C SER A 189 -21.83 -46.12 8.53
N THR A 190 -20.98 -45.69 7.58
CA THR A 190 -19.62 -45.22 7.84
C THR A 190 -19.66 -43.91 8.61
N LEU A 191 -20.46 -42.93 8.17
CA LEU A 191 -20.63 -41.67 8.89
C LEU A 191 -21.25 -41.87 10.27
N SER A 192 -22.25 -42.75 10.41
CA SER A 192 -22.85 -43.05 11.71
C SER A 192 -21.80 -43.60 12.69
N ARG A 193 -20.92 -44.50 12.23
CA ARG A 193 -19.84 -45.05 13.05
C ARG A 193 -18.80 -43.99 13.42
N ILE A 194 -18.39 -43.15 12.48
CA ILE A 194 -17.44 -42.04 12.73
C ILE A 194 -18.04 -41.07 13.73
N PHE A 195 -19.30 -40.67 13.54
CA PHE A 195 -19.99 -39.73 14.41
C PHE A 195 -20.16 -40.26 15.83
N LYS A 196 -20.61 -41.52 15.98
CA LYS A 196 -20.78 -42.14 17.30
C LYS A 196 -19.44 -42.36 18.01
N LYS A 197 -18.38 -42.66 17.26
CA LYS A 197 -17.01 -42.80 17.82
C LYS A 197 -16.51 -41.47 18.39
N ASN A 198 -16.76 -40.35 17.71
CA ASN A 198 -16.26 -39.03 18.13
C ASN A 198 -17.16 -38.35 19.16
N THR A 199 -18.49 -38.49 19.08
CA THR A 199 -19.45 -37.77 19.95
C THR A 199 -20.01 -38.61 21.10
N GLY A 200 -19.86 -39.94 21.05
CA GLY A 200 -20.44 -40.87 22.02
C GLY A 200 -21.95 -41.07 21.90
N VAL A 201 -22.65 -40.31 21.06
CA VAL A 201 -24.12 -40.35 20.91
C VAL A 201 -24.55 -40.57 19.46
N TYR A 202 -25.83 -40.88 19.25
CA TYR A 202 -26.38 -41.05 17.92
C TYR A 202 -26.65 -39.69 17.25
N PHE A 203 -26.54 -39.66 15.92
CA PHE A 203 -26.68 -38.44 15.11
C PHE A 203 -27.97 -37.66 15.39
N ALA A 204 -29.13 -38.32 15.40
CA ALA A 204 -30.42 -37.66 15.63
C ALA A 204 -30.55 -37.06 17.05
N ASP A 205 -30.03 -37.76 18.07
CA ASP A 205 -30.02 -37.27 19.45
C ASP A 205 -29.11 -36.04 19.57
N TYR A 206 -27.97 -36.05 18.88
CA TYR A 206 -27.04 -34.94 18.87
C TYR A 206 -27.58 -33.71 18.15
N VAL A 207 -28.21 -33.88 16.97
CA VAL A 207 -28.92 -32.79 16.28
C VAL A 207 -29.99 -32.19 17.19
N THR A 208 -30.76 -33.04 17.90
CA THR A 208 -31.77 -32.57 18.86
C THR A 208 -31.12 -31.75 19.98
N ARG A 209 -29.98 -32.19 20.52
CA ARG A 209 -29.22 -31.46 21.55
C ARG A 209 -28.73 -30.10 21.05
N LEU A 210 -28.18 -30.01 19.84
CA LEU A 210 -27.76 -28.74 19.24
C LEU A 210 -28.95 -27.79 19.00
N ARG A 211 -30.09 -28.31 18.54
CA ARG A 211 -31.33 -27.54 18.39
C ARG A 211 -31.82 -26.99 19.74
N LEU A 212 -31.72 -27.77 20.80
CA LEU A 212 -32.03 -27.31 22.15
C LEU A 212 -31.04 -26.24 22.62
N GLN A 213 -29.73 -26.40 22.38
CA GLN A 213 -28.75 -25.35 22.69
C GLN A 213 -29.03 -24.05 21.93
N GLN A 214 -29.38 -24.12 20.65
CA GLN A 214 -29.82 -22.96 19.87
C GLN A 214 -31.08 -22.32 20.47
N SER A 215 -32.03 -23.14 20.94
CA SER A 215 -33.24 -22.65 21.57
C SER A 215 -32.98 -21.90 22.88
N LEU A 216 -31.97 -22.31 23.66
CA LEU A 216 -31.58 -21.59 24.88
C LEU A 216 -31.15 -20.16 24.56
N MET A 217 -30.36 -19.96 23.50
CA MET A 217 -29.95 -18.63 23.04
C MET A 217 -31.13 -17.77 22.59
N LEU A 218 -32.10 -18.34 21.86
CA LEU A 218 -33.29 -17.62 21.41
C LEU A 218 -34.26 -17.31 22.56
N LEU A 219 -34.35 -18.20 23.56
CA LEU A 219 -35.21 -18.03 24.72
C LEU A 219 -34.74 -16.89 25.62
N SER A 220 -33.42 -16.75 25.79
CA SER A 220 -32.80 -15.69 26.60
C SER A 220 -32.59 -14.39 25.82
N GLY A 221 -32.35 -14.46 24.50
CA GLY A 221 -31.91 -13.30 23.70
C GLY A 221 -32.96 -12.64 22.82
N THR A 222 -34.17 -13.21 22.67
CA THR A 222 -35.18 -12.67 21.74
C THR A 222 -36.59 -12.66 22.33
N ASP A 223 -37.45 -11.80 21.79
CA ASP A 223 -38.87 -11.72 22.13
C ASP A 223 -39.74 -12.67 21.28
N GLN A 224 -39.13 -13.57 20.51
CA GLN A 224 -39.83 -14.55 19.69
C GLN A 224 -40.73 -15.43 20.57
N ASN A 225 -41.93 -15.76 20.08
CA ASN A 225 -42.83 -16.67 20.79
C ASN A 225 -42.34 -18.13 20.69
N MET A 226 -42.85 -19.02 21.55
CA MET A 226 -42.40 -20.41 21.63
C MET A 226 -42.58 -21.19 20.31
N THR A 227 -43.57 -20.83 19.49
CA THR A 227 -43.77 -21.43 18.17
C THR A 227 -42.71 -20.97 17.19
N GLN A 228 -42.37 -19.68 17.18
CA GLN A 228 -41.29 -19.13 16.36
C GLN A 228 -39.94 -19.74 16.72
N ILE A 229 -39.64 -19.88 18.02
CA ILE A 229 -38.40 -20.53 18.50
C ILE A 229 -38.35 -21.99 18.09
N ALA A 230 -39.45 -22.73 18.25
CA ALA A 230 -39.51 -24.13 17.84
C ALA A 230 -39.20 -24.28 16.33
N LEU A 231 -39.79 -23.44 15.49
CA LEU A 231 -39.55 -23.45 14.04
C LEU A 231 -38.12 -23.01 13.69
N ALA A 232 -37.59 -21.95 14.33
CA ALA A 232 -36.24 -21.46 14.10
C ALA A 232 -35.14 -22.47 14.49
N CYS A 233 -35.43 -23.36 15.43
CA CYS A 233 -34.58 -24.47 15.83
C CYS A 233 -34.89 -25.78 15.06
N GLY A 234 -35.72 -25.75 14.01
CA GLY A 234 -35.99 -26.92 13.16
C GLY A 234 -36.89 -27.99 13.79
N PHE A 235 -37.67 -27.65 14.82
CA PHE A 235 -38.73 -28.52 15.32
C PHE A 235 -40.00 -28.34 14.47
N SER A 236 -40.69 -29.44 14.20
CA SER A 236 -41.92 -29.45 13.40
C SER A 236 -43.09 -28.69 14.04
N ASN A 237 -43.10 -28.56 15.37
CA ASN A 237 -44.09 -27.78 16.11
C ASN A 237 -43.61 -27.50 17.55
N SER A 238 -44.30 -26.59 18.24
CA SER A 238 -44.03 -26.25 19.64
C SER A 238 -44.21 -27.42 20.61
N THR A 239 -45.07 -28.41 20.29
CA THR A 239 -45.28 -29.59 21.14
C THR A 239 -44.06 -30.51 21.16
N SER A 240 -43.45 -30.77 20.00
CA SER A 240 -42.24 -31.60 19.90
C SER A 240 -41.04 -30.92 20.55
N PHE A 241 -40.90 -29.60 20.35
CA PHE A 241 -39.92 -28.76 21.04
C PHE A 241 -40.08 -28.81 22.57
N ASN A 242 -41.27 -28.51 23.09
CA ASN A 242 -41.54 -28.51 24.53
C ASN A 242 -41.22 -29.85 25.20
N ARG A 243 -41.54 -30.96 24.53
CA ARG A 243 -41.24 -32.31 25.03
C ARG A 243 -39.73 -32.57 25.09
N ALA A 244 -39.00 -32.21 24.03
CA ALA A 244 -37.54 -32.37 23.98
C ALA A 244 -36.85 -31.47 25.02
N PHE A 245 -37.27 -30.21 25.13
CA PHE A 245 -36.72 -29.25 26.08
C PHE A 245 -36.97 -29.66 27.53
N ARG A 246 -38.19 -30.07 27.89
CA ARG A 246 -38.50 -30.57 29.25
C ARG A 246 -37.69 -31.80 29.61
N LYS A 247 -37.47 -32.70 28.64
CA LYS A 247 -36.69 -33.92 28.86
C LYS A 247 -35.22 -33.60 29.19
N GLU A 248 -34.65 -32.61 28.51
CA GLU A 248 -33.24 -32.24 28.68
C GLU A 248 -33.02 -31.28 29.86
N MET A 249 -33.84 -30.24 29.97
CA MET A 249 -33.65 -29.12 30.89
C MET A 249 -34.42 -29.27 32.21
N ASN A 250 -35.24 -30.32 32.36
CA ASN A 250 -36.12 -30.55 33.51
C ASN A 250 -37.11 -29.40 33.82
N MET A 251 -37.32 -28.48 32.89
CA MET A 251 -38.27 -27.37 32.99
C MET A 251 -38.85 -27.03 31.62
N SER A 252 -39.95 -26.27 31.55
CA SER A 252 -40.49 -25.81 30.27
C SER A 252 -39.71 -24.62 29.70
N PRO A 253 -39.69 -24.44 28.36
CA PRO A 253 -39.13 -23.24 27.71
C PRO A 253 -39.66 -21.93 28.27
N THR A 254 -40.97 -21.86 28.57
CA THR A 254 -41.60 -20.67 29.16
C THR A 254 -41.05 -20.38 30.55
N GLN A 255 -40.98 -21.41 31.41
CA GLN A 255 -40.39 -21.27 32.75
C GLN A 255 -38.92 -20.87 32.67
N TYR A 256 -38.16 -21.44 31.71
CA TYR A 256 -36.77 -21.06 31.50
C TYR A 256 -36.65 -19.57 31.15
N ARG A 257 -37.49 -19.06 30.24
CA ARG A 257 -37.51 -17.64 29.86
C ARG A 257 -37.89 -16.73 31.04
N GLU A 258 -38.91 -17.08 31.80
CA GLU A 258 -39.33 -16.31 32.98
C GLU A 258 -38.23 -16.26 34.05
N LEU A 259 -37.51 -17.37 34.24
CA LEU A 259 -36.42 -17.44 35.21
C LEU A 259 -35.22 -16.58 34.81
N HIS A 260 -35.05 -16.31 33.51
CA HIS A 260 -33.93 -15.55 32.96
C HIS A 260 -34.34 -14.16 32.43
N SER A 261 -35.60 -13.73 32.60
CA SER A 261 -36.07 -12.42 32.12
C SER A 261 -35.57 -11.26 32.97
N ASP A 262 -35.39 -11.47 34.27
CA ASP A 262 -34.79 -10.49 35.19
C ASP A 262 -33.26 -10.42 35.03
N ASP A 263 -32.63 -11.53 34.66
CA ASP A 263 -31.21 -11.60 34.33
C ASP A 263 -30.90 -10.86 33.02
N ARG A 264 -31.81 -10.88 32.03
CA ARG A 264 -31.64 -10.14 30.77
C ARG A 264 -31.50 -8.62 31.00
N LYS A 265 -32.34 -8.01 31.84
CA LYS A 265 -32.23 -6.58 32.16
C LYS A 265 -30.95 -6.23 32.91
N LYS A 266 -30.55 -7.08 33.88
CA LYS A 266 -29.28 -6.91 34.59
C LYS A 266 -28.08 -7.09 33.67
N GLN A 267 -28.11 -8.06 32.75
CA GLN A 267 -27.07 -8.30 31.76
C GLN A 267 -26.97 -7.16 30.73
N GLU A 268 -28.09 -6.56 30.31
CA GLU A 268 -28.09 -5.38 29.44
C GLU A 268 -27.49 -4.16 30.16
N GLU A 269 -27.84 -3.90 31.42
CA GLU A 269 -27.27 -2.83 32.24
C GLU A 269 -25.77 -3.04 32.52
N GLU A 270 -25.36 -4.28 32.83
CA GLU A 270 -23.97 -4.67 33.07
C GLU A 270 -23.14 -4.63 31.78
N LYS A 271 -23.69 -5.02 30.63
CA LYS A 271 -23.03 -4.93 29.31
C LYS A 271 -22.75 -3.48 28.91
N VAL A 272 -23.68 -2.55 29.21
CA VAL A 272 -23.47 -1.11 28.98
C VAL A 272 -22.36 -0.56 29.87
N LYS A 273 -22.34 -0.93 31.15
CA LYS A 273 -21.31 -0.50 32.10
C LYS A 273 -19.92 -1.04 31.74
N VAL A 274 -19.83 -2.34 31.46
CA VAL A 274 -18.60 -3.01 31.02
C VAL A 274 -18.12 -2.44 29.68
N GLY A 275 -19.02 -2.08 28.76
CA GLY A 275 -18.69 -1.42 27.51
C GLY A 275 -18.00 -0.06 27.71
N GLY A 276 -18.44 0.74 28.68
CA GLY A 276 -17.80 2.01 29.05
C GLY A 276 -16.39 1.83 29.62
N GLU A 277 -16.21 0.88 30.54
CA GLU A 277 -14.90 0.57 31.15
C GLU A 277 -13.90 -0.03 30.15
N ILE A 278 -14.36 -0.92 29.26
CA ILE A 278 -13.56 -1.46 28.16
C ILE A 278 -13.10 -0.33 27.24
N ARG A 279 -14.01 0.60 26.90
CA ARG A 279 -13.70 1.71 26.00
C ARG A 279 -12.61 2.61 26.57
N GLU A 280 -12.72 3.01 27.83
CA GLU A 280 -11.72 3.85 28.50
C GLU A 280 -10.33 3.17 28.54
N ARG A 281 -10.27 1.86 28.77
CA ARG A 281 -8.99 1.13 28.78
C ARG A 281 -8.36 0.99 27.42
N LEU A 282 -9.17 0.65 26.40
CA LEU A 282 -8.66 0.45 25.05
C LEU A 282 -8.27 1.79 24.39
N GLU A 283 -8.95 2.91 24.71
CA GLU A 283 -8.54 4.27 24.29
C GLU A 283 -7.16 4.67 24.84
N ASN A 284 -6.67 4.00 25.90
CA ASN A 284 -5.35 4.22 26.48
C ASN A 284 -4.35 3.11 26.11
N ASN A 285 -4.73 2.11 25.30
CA ASN A 285 -3.87 0.99 24.95
C ASN A 285 -2.98 1.34 23.74
N ALA A 286 -1.70 1.45 24.01
CA ALA A 286 -0.64 1.76 23.06
C ALA A 286 -0.55 0.75 21.88
N SER A 287 -0.84 -0.53 22.08
CA SER A 287 -0.79 -1.56 21.02
C SER A 287 -1.93 -1.40 20.02
N ILE A 288 -3.08 -0.88 20.46
CA ILE A 288 -4.25 -0.55 19.63
C ILE A 288 -4.01 0.75 18.85
N HIS A 289 -3.12 1.61 19.36
CA HIS A 289 -2.68 2.86 18.75
C HIS A 289 -1.27 2.78 18.10
N GLY A 290 -0.72 1.58 17.90
CA GLY A 290 0.52 1.36 17.15
C GLY A 290 1.82 1.67 17.88
N ASN A 291 2.07 1.05 19.06
CA ASN A 291 3.32 1.21 19.83
C ASN A 291 4.10 -0.09 20.10
N ASN A 292 3.83 -1.17 19.37
CA ASN A 292 4.65 -2.38 19.44
C ASN A 292 5.96 -2.17 18.67
N LYS A 293 7.08 -1.98 19.39
CA LYS A 293 8.43 -1.90 18.82
C LYS A 293 8.63 -2.98 17.77
N ILE A 294 8.88 -2.55 16.53
CA ILE A 294 9.22 -3.46 15.44
C ILE A 294 10.70 -3.78 15.60
N THR A 295 11.06 -5.06 15.67
CA THR A 295 12.45 -5.51 15.74
C THR A 295 12.83 -6.26 14.47
N GLY A 296 13.99 -5.97 13.91
CA GLY A 296 14.56 -6.70 12.78
C GLY A 296 16.03 -7.05 13.00
N GLU A 297 16.48 -8.10 12.32
CA GLU A 297 17.89 -8.50 12.31
C GLU A 297 18.40 -8.54 10.87
N ILE A 298 19.60 -7.97 10.65
CA ILE A 298 20.32 -7.98 9.38
C ILE A 298 21.66 -8.63 9.64
N VAL A 299 21.90 -9.78 9.02
CA VAL A 299 23.19 -10.50 9.10
C VAL A 299 23.73 -10.65 7.69
N GLU A 300 24.93 -10.14 7.46
CA GLU A 300 25.61 -10.27 6.17
C GLU A 300 27.01 -10.86 6.37
N ASP A 301 27.38 -11.81 5.52
CA ASP A 301 28.69 -12.46 5.54
C ASP A 301 29.41 -12.21 4.22
N LEU A 302 30.50 -11.44 4.26
CA LEU A 302 31.22 -11.00 3.07
C LEU A 302 32.08 -12.09 2.41
N ASP A 303 32.39 -13.18 3.13
CA ASP A 303 33.07 -14.33 2.53
C ASP A 303 32.09 -15.19 1.72
N GLU A 304 30.83 -15.27 2.16
CA GLU A 304 29.77 -16.04 1.49
C GLU A 304 29.03 -15.26 0.40
N ASN A 305 28.84 -13.95 0.60
CA ASN A 305 28.09 -13.09 -0.31
C ASN A 305 28.99 -12.03 -0.97
N GLN A 306 29.26 -12.24 -2.24
CA GLN A 306 30.00 -11.31 -3.09
C GLN A 306 29.10 -10.22 -3.70
N GLY A 307 27.78 -10.28 -3.50
CA GLY A 307 26.84 -9.33 -4.05
C GLY A 307 26.77 -9.31 -5.59
N GLU A 308 25.92 -8.43 -6.10
CA GLU A 308 25.68 -8.22 -7.53
C GLU A 308 25.84 -6.76 -7.93
N THR A 309 25.90 -6.47 -9.23
CA THR A 309 26.03 -5.07 -9.69
C THR A 309 24.78 -4.28 -9.34
N TYR A 310 24.95 -3.17 -8.62
CA TYR A 310 23.86 -2.31 -8.19
C TYR A 310 23.64 -1.16 -9.17
N GLU A 311 22.65 -1.32 -10.06
CA GLU A 311 22.27 -0.28 -11.00
C GLU A 311 21.33 0.75 -10.35
N LYS A 312 21.75 2.01 -10.36
CA LYS A 312 20.97 3.13 -9.81
C LYS A 312 19.97 3.62 -10.86
N VAL A 313 18.68 3.41 -10.62
CA VAL A 313 17.63 3.75 -11.59
C VAL A 313 16.97 5.11 -11.34
N TRP A 314 17.08 5.66 -10.12
CA TRP A 314 16.46 6.92 -9.68
C TRP A 314 17.22 8.19 -10.07
N ASN A 315 18.46 8.08 -10.55
CA ASN A 315 19.26 9.22 -11.02
C ASN A 315 19.37 9.26 -12.55
N LYS A 316 18.57 8.48 -13.28
CA LYS A 316 18.61 8.48 -14.74
C LYS A 316 17.92 9.71 -15.34
N ILE A 317 16.78 10.10 -14.79
CA ILE A 317 15.88 11.13 -15.34
C ILE A 317 15.43 12.08 -14.23
N ILE A 318 15.45 13.38 -14.47
CA ILE A 318 14.80 14.39 -13.61
C ILE A 318 13.76 15.19 -14.39
N ASN A 319 12.57 15.37 -13.81
CA ASN A 319 11.49 16.17 -14.40
C ASN A 319 11.71 17.67 -14.15
N ALA A 320 11.83 18.44 -15.23
CA ALA A 320 12.24 19.85 -15.21
C ALA A 320 11.15 20.86 -15.61
N GLY A 321 9.92 20.42 -15.88
CA GLY A 321 8.86 21.32 -16.29
C GLY A 321 8.63 21.38 -17.79
N SER A 322 7.88 22.38 -18.23
CA SER A 322 7.71 22.69 -19.63
C SER A 322 9.00 23.24 -20.24
N VAL A 323 9.13 23.16 -21.57
CA VAL A 323 10.23 23.85 -22.29
C VAL A 323 10.24 25.36 -21.97
N SER A 324 9.07 25.96 -21.70
CA SER A 324 8.98 27.37 -21.33
C SER A 324 9.57 27.70 -19.95
N ASP A 325 9.52 26.77 -19.00
CA ASP A 325 10.06 26.96 -17.65
C ASP A 325 11.58 27.05 -17.66
N LEU A 326 12.24 26.32 -18.55
CA LEU A 326 13.69 26.38 -18.74
C LEU A 326 14.21 27.71 -19.30
N ASN A 327 13.34 28.62 -19.73
CA ASN A 327 13.77 29.99 -20.07
C ASN A 327 13.94 30.88 -18.83
N GLN A 328 13.57 30.40 -17.64
CA GLN A 328 13.77 31.11 -16.38
C GLN A 328 15.15 30.79 -15.79
N ALA A 329 15.91 31.83 -15.42
CA ALA A 329 17.24 31.68 -14.83
C ALA A 329 17.25 30.84 -13.54
N ASN A 330 16.21 30.95 -12.71
CA ASN A 330 16.07 30.15 -11.50
C ASN A 330 15.92 28.65 -11.82
N MET A 331 15.14 28.31 -12.85
CA MET A 331 14.99 26.93 -13.29
C MET A 331 16.29 26.38 -13.85
N GLN A 332 16.99 27.13 -14.71
CA GLN A 332 18.30 26.72 -15.21
C GLN A 332 19.29 26.46 -14.06
N PHE A 333 19.35 27.36 -13.08
CA PHE A 333 20.20 27.18 -11.90
C PHE A 333 19.81 25.93 -11.09
N HIS A 334 18.52 25.69 -10.81
CA HIS A 334 18.08 24.49 -10.08
C HIS A 334 18.41 23.21 -10.85
N ILE A 335 18.15 23.15 -12.16
CA ILE A 335 18.44 21.96 -12.96
C ILE A 335 19.94 21.68 -13.00
N GLN A 336 20.77 22.68 -13.26
CA GLN A 336 22.21 22.51 -13.26
C GLN A 336 22.71 22.02 -11.88
N TYR A 337 22.29 22.70 -10.81
CA TYR A 337 22.65 22.33 -9.45
C TYR A 337 22.28 20.88 -9.12
N LEU A 338 21.05 20.47 -9.42
CA LEU A 338 20.58 19.11 -9.14
C LEU A 338 21.29 18.05 -9.99
N CYS A 339 21.51 18.31 -11.27
CA CYS A 339 22.26 17.39 -12.14
C CYS A 339 23.70 17.20 -11.66
N GLU A 340 24.37 18.28 -11.23
CA GLU A 340 25.73 18.21 -10.69
C GLU A 340 25.78 17.46 -9.35
N GLN A 341 24.87 17.77 -8.41
CA GLN A 341 24.91 17.22 -7.05
C GLN A 341 24.30 15.81 -6.93
N LEU A 342 23.31 15.48 -7.76
CA LEU A 342 22.58 14.20 -7.72
C LEU A 342 22.87 13.32 -8.95
N HIS A 343 23.78 13.73 -9.83
CA HIS A 343 24.27 12.97 -10.97
C HIS A 343 23.16 12.53 -11.94
N PHE A 344 22.15 13.39 -12.15
CA PHE A 344 21.11 13.10 -13.13
C PHE A 344 21.65 13.08 -14.56
N THR A 345 21.41 11.99 -15.29
CA THR A 345 21.98 11.80 -16.64
C THR A 345 21.16 12.41 -17.77
N SER A 346 19.87 12.67 -17.53
CA SER A 346 18.95 13.23 -18.51
C SER A 346 17.89 14.11 -17.84
N VAL A 347 17.42 15.10 -18.59
CA VAL A 347 16.43 16.09 -18.14
C VAL A 347 15.17 15.93 -18.96
N ARG A 348 14.06 15.59 -18.30
CA ARG A 348 12.75 15.44 -18.93
C ARG A 348 11.99 16.76 -18.95
N ILE A 349 11.61 17.16 -20.16
CA ILE A 349 10.84 18.38 -20.45
C ILE A 349 9.63 18.07 -21.33
N TRP A 350 8.58 18.87 -21.20
CA TRP A 350 7.32 18.67 -21.92
C TRP A 350 6.76 19.95 -22.53
N THR A 351 5.65 19.83 -23.27
CA THR A 351 4.93 20.95 -23.88
C THR A 351 5.84 21.78 -24.80
N LEU A 352 6.48 21.09 -25.75
CA LEU A 352 7.30 21.73 -26.79
C LEU A 352 6.51 22.81 -27.55
N PHE A 353 5.24 22.55 -27.86
CA PHE A 353 4.37 23.49 -28.57
C PHE A 353 3.52 24.31 -27.60
N SER A 354 4.16 24.98 -26.63
CA SER A 354 3.53 25.98 -25.76
C SER A 354 3.25 27.28 -26.53
N THR A 355 2.18 27.98 -26.18
CA THR A 355 1.88 29.32 -26.71
C THR A 355 2.90 30.36 -26.26
N LYS A 356 3.49 30.17 -25.07
CA LYS A 356 4.53 31.04 -24.49
C LYS A 356 5.82 31.04 -25.30
N LEU A 357 6.08 30.00 -26.09
CA LEU A 357 7.28 29.84 -26.91
C LEU A 357 7.16 30.47 -28.31
N MET A 358 5.95 30.89 -28.71
CA MET A 358 5.68 31.60 -29.96
C MET A 358 6.23 30.90 -31.22
N ILE A 359 6.13 29.56 -31.28
CA ILE A 359 6.73 28.76 -32.35
C ILE A 359 5.97 28.93 -33.67
N THR A 360 4.64 28.79 -33.65
CA THR A 360 3.80 28.83 -34.85
C THR A 360 2.36 29.18 -34.49
N ASP A 361 1.56 29.56 -35.49
CA ASP A 361 0.13 29.84 -35.33
C ASP A 361 -0.77 28.59 -35.50
N GLY A 362 -0.15 27.40 -35.64
CA GLY A 362 -0.86 26.13 -35.76
C GLY A 362 -1.49 25.87 -37.13
N SER A 363 -1.36 26.79 -38.09
CA SER A 363 -1.93 26.66 -39.43
C SER A 363 -1.09 25.84 -40.42
N GLY A 364 0.20 25.67 -40.14
CA GLY A 364 1.18 25.05 -41.04
C GLY A 364 1.57 25.91 -42.26
N LYS A 365 1.15 27.19 -42.32
CA LYS A 365 1.43 28.08 -43.46
C LYS A 365 2.66 28.97 -43.28
N LYS A 366 3.08 29.20 -42.04
CA LYS A 366 4.24 30.02 -41.68
C LYS A 366 5.36 29.12 -41.18
N LYS A 367 6.60 29.59 -41.37
CA LYS A 367 7.79 28.93 -40.79
C LYS A 367 7.74 28.98 -39.26
N CYS A 368 8.24 27.95 -38.61
CA CYS A 368 8.38 27.91 -37.16
C CYS A 368 9.50 28.85 -36.66
N ASN A 369 9.29 29.44 -35.48
CA ASN A 369 10.25 30.25 -34.76
C ASN A 369 10.76 29.49 -33.53
N PHE A 370 12.02 29.06 -33.53
CA PHE A 370 12.58 28.24 -32.46
C PHE A 370 13.43 29.01 -31.44
N ASN A 371 13.50 30.35 -31.48
CA ASN A 371 14.41 31.14 -30.64
C ASN A 371 14.32 30.84 -29.13
N MET A 372 13.10 30.69 -28.61
CA MET A 372 12.88 30.37 -27.17
C MET A 372 13.08 28.89 -26.86
N VAL A 373 12.91 28.01 -27.84
CA VAL A 373 13.26 26.59 -27.72
C VAL A 373 14.78 26.43 -27.69
N ASP A 374 15.49 27.18 -28.54
CA ASP A 374 16.96 27.23 -28.59
C ASP A 374 17.54 27.71 -27.28
N THR A 375 16.95 28.72 -26.64
CA THR A 375 17.43 29.19 -25.33
C THR A 375 17.38 28.07 -24.27
N ALA A 376 16.29 27.31 -24.22
CA ALA A 376 16.13 26.19 -23.30
C ALA A 376 17.05 24.99 -23.63
N LEU A 377 17.15 24.63 -24.92
CA LEU A 377 17.94 23.48 -25.36
C LEU A 377 19.45 23.77 -25.35
N ASP A 378 19.88 24.99 -25.72
CA ASP A 378 21.27 25.43 -25.59
C ASP A 378 21.74 25.30 -24.14
N PHE A 379 20.90 25.69 -23.17
CA PHE A 379 21.22 25.51 -21.75
C PHE A 379 21.51 24.05 -21.42
N LEU A 380 20.66 23.10 -21.85
CA LEU A 380 20.87 21.68 -21.57
C LEU A 380 22.13 21.13 -22.28
N VAL A 381 22.29 21.44 -23.57
CA VAL A 381 23.40 20.96 -24.39
C VAL A 381 24.74 21.52 -23.91
N ASN A 382 24.80 22.81 -23.57
CA ASN A 382 26.01 23.46 -23.06
C ASN A 382 26.45 22.91 -21.70
N ASN A 383 25.50 22.38 -20.90
CA ASN A 383 25.78 21.70 -19.65
C ASN A 383 25.93 20.16 -19.82
N HIS A 384 26.03 19.68 -21.06
CA HIS A 384 26.20 18.27 -21.40
C HIS A 384 25.08 17.34 -20.89
N LEU A 385 23.88 17.88 -20.68
CA LEU A 385 22.71 17.15 -20.20
C LEU A 385 21.94 16.55 -21.38
N LYS A 386 21.64 15.25 -21.31
CA LYS A 386 20.81 14.61 -22.35
C LYS A 386 19.37 15.11 -22.25
N VAL A 387 18.77 15.40 -23.38
CA VAL A 387 17.37 15.85 -23.44
C VAL A 387 16.45 14.65 -23.52
N PHE A 388 15.48 14.59 -22.61
CA PHE A 388 14.34 13.68 -22.66
C PHE A 388 13.09 14.50 -23.01
N MET A 389 12.69 14.47 -24.27
CA MET A 389 11.64 15.34 -24.81
C MET A 389 10.30 14.61 -24.87
N SER A 390 9.32 15.06 -24.09
CA SER A 390 7.92 14.67 -24.25
C SER A 390 7.26 15.51 -25.34
N LEU A 391 6.74 14.83 -26.37
CA LEU A 391 6.06 15.43 -27.53
C LEU A 391 4.53 15.47 -27.37
N GLY A 392 4.03 15.04 -26.21
CA GLY A 392 2.61 15.07 -25.85
C GLY A 392 2.10 16.47 -25.52
N ARG A 393 0.77 16.62 -25.47
CA ARG A 393 0.14 17.81 -24.88
C ARG A 393 -0.02 17.60 -23.38
N ARG A 394 0.55 18.51 -22.59
CA ARG A 394 0.33 18.60 -21.15
C ARG A 394 -0.08 20.03 -20.78
N PRO A 395 -1.24 20.23 -20.14
CA PRO A 395 -1.61 21.55 -19.61
C PRO A 395 -0.67 21.96 -18.47
N ASP A 396 -0.48 23.26 -18.31
CA ASP A 396 0.22 23.84 -17.17
C ASP A 396 -0.71 23.77 -15.94
N MET A 397 -0.24 23.14 -14.88
CA MET A 397 -1.08 22.73 -13.76
C MET A 397 -0.37 22.80 -12.41
N ALA A 398 -1.05 23.43 -11.45
CA ALA A 398 -0.88 23.14 -10.05
C ALA A 398 -2.05 22.23 -9.64
N ALA A 399 -1.80 20.92 -9.63
CA ALA A 399 -2.85 19.94 -9.32
C ALA A 399 -3.18 19.94 -7.83
N LEU A 400 -4.48 19.79 -7.52
CA LEU A 400 -5.00 19.36 -6.23
C LEU A 400 -5.65 17.98 -6.38
N SER A 401 -5.80 17.27 -5.28
CA SER A 401 -6.47 15.97 -5.20
C SER A 401 -7.96 16.04 -5.52
N ARG A 402 -8.64 17.11 -5.06
CA ARG A 402 -10.06 17.39 -5.29
C ARG A 402 -10.23 18.72 -6.04
N GLY A 403 -10.60 18.63 -7.31
CA GLY A 403 -10.92 19.76 -8.19
C GLY A 403 -9.78 20.22 -9.12
N ASP A 404 -10.16 20.81 -10.25
CA ASP A 404 -9.28 21.49 -11.20
C ASP A 404 -8.95 22.90 -10.70
N VAL A 405 -8.17 23.07 -9.62
CA VAL A 405 -8.08 24.42 -9.04
C VAL A 405 -7.22 25.36 -9.89
N TYR A 406 -6.19 24.89 -10.62
CA TYR A 406 -5.51 25.73 -11.62
C TYR A 406 -5.07 24.94 -12.85
N LYS A 407 -5.81 25.12 -13.94
CA LYS A 407 -5.50 24.57 -15.26
C LYS A 407 -5.38 25.70 -16.27
N GLN A 408 -4.18 25.89 -16.81
CA GLN A 408 -3.98 26.70 -18.00
C GLN A 408 -3.70 25.78 -19.18
N ASN A 409 -4.58 25.82 -20.17
CA ASN A 409 -4.31 25.17 -21.45
C ASN A 409 -3.20 25.96 -22.14
N ASP A 410 -1.96 25.50 -21.99
CA ASP A 410 -0.81 26.07 -22.68
C ASP A 410 -0.34 25.14 -23.79
N TYR A 411 -1.00 25.21 -24.94
CA TYR A 411 -0.58 24.50 -26.15
C TYR A 411 -1.02 25.24 -27.41
N ILE A 412 -0.28 25.04 -28.49
CA ILE A 412 -0.63 25.53 -29.83
C ILE A 412 -1.67 24.57 -30.44
N PRO A 413 -2.90 25.04 -30.77
CA PRO A 413 -3.89 24.22 -31.44
C PRO A 413 -3.55 24.09 -32.94
N PHE A 414 -3.22 22.88 -33.37
CA PHE A 414 -2.98 22.59 -34.78
C PHE A 414 -4.30 22.31 -35.51
N VAL A 415 -4.59 23.06 -36.56
CA VAL A 415 -5.89 23.00 -37.26
C VAL A 415 -6.11 21.73 -38.09
N SER A 416 -5.05 20.93 -38.30
CA SER A 416 -5.06 19.67 -39.03
C SER A 416 -3.88 18.79 -38.62
N LYS A 417 -3.98 17.48 -38.89
CA LYS A 417 -2.87 16.53 -38.79
C LYS A 417 -1.67 17.03 -39.59
N LYS A 418 -1.92 17.55 -40.80
CA LYS A 418 -0.85 18.04 -41.68
C LYS A 418 -0.08 19.21 -41.09
N ALA A 419 -0.76 20.15 -40.43
CA ALA A 419 -0.11 21.29 -39.78
C ALA A 419 0.80 20.84 -38.63
N TRP A 420 0.37 19.86 -37.83
CA TRP A 420 1.18 19.26 -36.77
C TRP A 420 2.41 18.52 -37.33
N GLU A 421 2.23 17.69 -38.37
CA GLU A 421 3.32 16.99 -39.04
C GLU A 421 4.39 17.94 -39.59
N ILE A 422 3.98 19.09 -40.15
CA ILE A 422 4.89 20.14 -40.64
C ILE A 422 5.71 20.70 -39.48
N ALA A 423 5.07 21.08 -38.37
CA ALA A 423 5.77 21.67 -37.23
C ALA A 423 6.75 20.68 -36.57
N ILE A 424 6.36 19.41 -36.40
CA ILE A 424 7.25 18.35 -35.92
C ILE A 424 8.44 18.16 -36.86
N THR A 425 8.19 18.13 -38.17
CA THR A 425 9.27 17.95 -39.16
C THR A 425 10.25 19.12 -39.14
N GLU A 426 9.75 20.35 -39.07
CA GLU A 426 10.58 21.56 -38.94
C GLU A 426 11.39 21.53 -37.64
N PHE A 427 10.80 21.12 -36.52
CA PHE A 427 11.51 20.98 -35.25
C PHE A 427 12.68 19.97 -35.35
N PHE A 428 12.43 18.76 -35.88
CA PHE A 428 13.48 17.76 -36.05
C PHE A 428 14.58 18.21 -37.01
N ASN A 429 14.24 18.91 -38.09
CA ASN A 429 15.26 19.50 -38.98
C ASN A 429 16.09 20.55 -38.24
N HIS A 430 15.43 21.44 -37.51
CA HIS A 430 16.06 22.53 -36.78
C HIS A 430 17.06 22.03 -35.72
N ILE A 431 16.68 21.07 -34.87
CA ILE A 431 17.59 20.53 -33.84
C ILE A 431 18.78 19.77 -34.48
N LEU A 432 18.57 19.12 -35.61
CA LEU A 432 19.63 18.44 -36.36
C LEU A 432 20.61 19.44 -36.99
N GLU A 433 20.11 20.52 -37.57
CA GLU A 433 20.93 21.59 -38.14
C GLU A 433 21.72 22.33 -37.05
N ARG A 434 21.10 22.60 -35.89
CA ARG A 434 21.70 23.37 -34.80
C ARG A 434 22.69 22.57 -33.95
N TYR A 435 22.31 21.38 -33.49
CA TYR A 435 23.11 20.59 -32.52
C TYR A 435 23.87 19.43 -33.17
N GLY A 436 23.52 19.06 -34.40
CA GLY A 436 24.16 17.99 -35.14
C GLY A 436 23.71 16.58 -34.73
N LEU A 437 23.89 15.63 -35.65
CA LEU A 437 23.44 14.24 -35.50
C LEU A 437 24.00 13.56 -34.24
N LYS A 438 25.28 13.80 -33.91
CA LYS A 438 25.96 13.16 -32.78
C LYS A 438 25.30 13.50 -31.44
N GLU A 439 24.88 14.75 -31.26
CA GLU A 439 24.27 15.19 -30.01
C GLU A 439 22.82 14.71 -29.92
N VAL A 440 22.01 14.98 -30.95
CA VAL A 440 20.58 14.64 -30.95
C VAL A 440 20.34 13.12 -30.94
N SER A 441 21.28 12.32 -31.46
CA SER A 441 21.21 10.85 -31.36
C SER A 441 21.38 10.31 -29.93
N ARG A 442 21.66 11.17 -28.93
CA ARG A 442 21.74 10.77 -27.52
C ARG A 442 20.45 11.07 -26.76
N TRP A 443 19.47 11.70 -27.42
CA TRP A 443 18.23 12.19 -26.81
C TRP A 443 17.16 11.10 -26.79
N PHE A 444 16.17 11.32 -25.94
CA PHE A 444 14.99 10.46 -25.80
C PHE A 444 13.77 11.23 -26.28
N PHE A 445 12.92 10.60 -27.08
CA PHE A 445 11.67 11.17 -27.58
C PHE A 445 10.50 10.33 -27.08
N GLU A 446 9.69 10.91 -26.22
CA GLU A 446 8.52 10.27 -25.65
C GLU A 446 7.25 10.83 -26.29
N LEU A 447 6.43 9.98 -26.89
CA LEU A 447 5.08 10.39 -27.28
C LEU A 447 4.12 10.14 -26.12
N THR A 448 3.93 11.16 -25.28
CA THR A 448 3.06 11.06 -24.11
C THR A 448 1.60 11.31 -24.47
N PHE A 449 0.71 10.48 -23.94
CA PHE A 449 -0.73 10.63 -23.93
C PHE A 449 -1.19 10.43 -22.48
N ILE A 450 -1.65 11.51 -21.83
CA ILE A 450 -2.06 11.51 -20.42
C ILE A 450 -3.59 11.35 -20.37
N PRO A 451 -4.14 10.16 -20.05
CA PRO A 451 -5.57 9.86 -20.14
C PRO A 451 -6.41 10.40 -18.99
N VAL A 452 -5.79 11.19 -18.10
CA VAL A 452 -6.46 11.97 -17.04
C VAL A 452 -7.50 12.94 -17.62
N TYR A 453 -7.48 13.19 -18.93
CA TYR A 453 -8.45 14.02 -19.62
C TYR A 453 -9.29 13.22 -20.62
N PRO A 454 -10.55 13.63 -20.87
CA PRO A 454 -11.31 13.18 -22.04
C PRO A 454 -10.45 13.27 -23.30
N GLU A 455 -10.56 12.29 -24.21
CA GLU A 455 -9.70 12.16 -25.40
C GLU A 455 -9.56 13.46 -26.22
N GLU A 456 -10.64 14.26 -26.27
CA GLU A 456 -10.68 15.55 -26.96
C GLU A 456 -9.62 16.55 -26.46
N LYS A 457 -9.16 16.44 -25.21
CA LYS A 457 -8.19 17.37 -24.60
C LYS A 457 -6.74 16.91 -24.76
N ALA A 458 -6.49 15.66 -25.14
CA ALA A 458 -5.14 15.10 -25.31
C ALA A 458 -4.72 14.94 -26.79
N ARG A 459 -5.65 15.11 -27.74
CA ARG A 459 -5.35 15.05 -29.19
C ARG A 459 -4.28 16.05 -29.60
N LEU A 460 -3.38 15.67 -30.50
CA LEU A 460 -2.25 16.51 -30.94
C LEU A 460 -2.61 17.50 -32.06
N TRP A 461 -3.75 17.28 -32.73
CA TRP A 461 -4.32 18.13 -33.76
C TRP A 461 -5.85 18.11 -33.71
N ASP A 462 -6.44 19.12 -34.34
CA ASP A 462 -7.87 19.31 -34.51
C ASP A 462 -8.26 19.10 -35.99
N GLY A 463 -9.56 19.11 -36.31
CA GLY A 463 -10.08 19.11 -37.70
C GLY A 463 -10.08 17.75 -38.42
N ASP A 464 -9.05 16.94 -38.23
CA ASP A 464 -8.96 15.57 -38.75
C ASP A 464 -9.22 14.53 -37.63
N PRO A 465 -9.67 13.30 -37.94
CA PRO A 465 -9.70 12.21 -36.98
C PRO A 465 -8.32 12.03 -36.30
N PHE A 466 -8.31 11.96 -34.98
CA PHE A 466 -7.08 11.77 -34.21
C PHE A 466 -6.81 10.28 -33.98
N SER A 467 -5.56 9.86 -34.19
CA SER A 467 -5.07 8.53 -33.85
C SER A 467 -3.70 8.65 -33.21
N LEU A 468 -3.59 8.18 -31.96
CA LEU A 468 -2.32 8.14 -31.24
C LEU A 468 -1.30 7.24 -31.93
N GLU A 469 -1.77 6.13 -32.51
CA GLU A 469 -0.92 5.20 -33.26
C GLU A 469 -0.34 5.86 -34.52
N GLU A 470 -1.12 6.67 -35.23
CA GLU A 470 -0.62 7.41 -36.40
C GLU A 470 0.38 8.50 -36.02
N ALA A 471 0.15 9.19 -34.89
CA ALA A 471 1.12 10.14 -34.36
C ALA A 471 2.45 9.46 -34.02
N TYR A 472 2.38 8.30 -33.36
CA TYR A 472 3.56 7.50 -33.03
C TYR A 472 4.30 7.03 -34.28
N ASP A 473 3.59 6.44 -35.24
CA ASP A 473 4.17 5.97 -36.50
C ASP A 473 4.89 7.11 -37.24
N PHE A 474 4.32 8.32 -37.25
CA PHE A 474 4.95 9.48 -37.86
C PHE A 474 6.28 9.86 -37.18
N VAL A 475 6.28 9.99 -35.84
CA VAL A 475 7.50 10.34 -35.08
C VAL A 475 8.52 9.21 -35.15
N TYR A 476 8.09 7.95 -35.01
CA TYR A 476 8.93 6.75 -35.12
C TYR A 476 9.68 6.71 -36.44
N LYS A 477 8.98 6.93 -37.56
CA LYS A 477 9.60 6.99 -38.89
C LYS A 477 10.62 8.12 -39.00
N ILE A 478 10.35 9.29 -38.42
CA ILE A 478 11.31 10.40 -38.41
C ILE A 478 12.56 10.03 -37.60
N VAL A 479 12.38 9.53 -36.38
CA VAL A 479 13.49 9.14 -35.48
C VAL A 479 14.32 8.04 -36.12
N ARG A 480 13.72 6.93 -36.56
CA ARG A 480 14.47 5.83 -37.21
C ARG A 480 15.18 6.25 -38.49
N LYS A 481 14.60 7.16 -39.27
CA LYS A 481 15.22 7.62 -40.53
C LYS A 481 16.34 8.63 -40.31
N LYS A 482 16.18 9.57 -39.37
CA LYS A 482 17.10 10.71 -39.21
C LYS A 482 18.03 10.61 -38.00
N LEU A 483 17.65 9.83 -36.99
CA LEU A 483 18.26 9.77 -35.67
C LEU A 483 18.36 8.31 -35.18
N PRO A 484 19.06 7.40 -35.90
CA PRO A 484 19.05 5.98 -35.59
C PRO A 484 19.60 5.63 -34.19
N GLY A 485 20.37 6.52 -33.55
CA GLY A 485 20.85 6.34 -32.18
C GLY A 485 19.93 6.89 -31.09
N ALA A 486 18.97 7.76 -31.43
CA ALA A 486 18.04 8.32 -30.45
C ALA A 486 16.99 7.28 -30.06
N GLU A 487 16.52 7.37 -28.82
CA GLU A 487 15.50 6.48 -28.30
C GLU A 487 14.11 7.08 -28.52
N ILE A 488 13.15 6.25 -28.92
CA ILE A 488 11.74 6.62 -29.00
C ILE A 488 10.88 5.67 -28.16
N GLY A 489 9.95 6.25 -27.42
CA GLY A 489 9.07 5.49 -26.53
C GLY A 489 7.76 6.20 -26.23
N GLY A 490 7.01 5.62 -25.29
CA GLY A 490 5.66 6.06 -24.93
C GLY A 490 4.90 4.99 -24.14
N PHE A 491 3.65 5.21 -23.75
CA PHE A 491 2.84 6.39 -24.02
C PHE A 491 2.52 7.24 -22.79
N GLY A 492 3.09 6.96 -21.61
CA GLY A 492 2.92 7.80 -20.42
C GLY A 492 1.46 7.89 -19.90
N GLY A 493 0.65 6.85 -20.08
CA GLY A 493 -0.67 6.64 -19.44
C GLY A 493 -0.80 5.20 -18.92
N ALA A 494 -1.47 4.84 -17.84
CA ALA A 494 -2.34 5.52 -16.86
C ALA A 494 -2.13 4.91 -15.45
N VAL A 495 -2.54 5.61 -14.38
CA VAL A 495 -2.91 4.97 -13.10
C VAL A 495 -4.38 4.54 -13.24
N ALA A 496 -4.59 3.23 -13.37
CA ALA A 496 -5.88 2.53 -13.50
C ALA A 496 -6.75 2.88 -14.75
N ASP A 497 -7.39 1.84 -15.31
CA ASP A 497 -8.51 1.87 -16.30
C ASP A 497 -8.23 1.89 -17.82
N ASP A 498 -6.98 1.94 -18.31
CA ASP A 498 -6.68 2.02 -19.77
C ASP A 498 -5.92 0.79 -20.36
N TRP A 499 -5.87 -0.32 -19.62
CA TRP A 499 -5.08 -1.51 -19.99
C TRP A 499 -5.46 -2.12 -21.34
N GLU A 500 -6.75 -2.13 -21.68
CA GLU A 500 -7.23 -2.67 -22.97
C GLU A 500 -6.74 -1.82 -24.15
N ARG A 501 -6.81 -0.49 -24.02
CA ARG A 501 -6.33 0.44 -25.05
C ARG A 501 -4.84 0.29 -25.28
N LEU A 502 -4.05 0.23 -24.20
CA LEU A 502 -2.60 0.00 -24.29
C LEU A 502 -2.29 -1.36 -24.90
N SER A 503 -3.06 -2.40 -24.54
CA SER A 503 -2.93 -3.74 -25.11
C SER A 503 -3.11 -3.73 -26.63
N VAL A 504 -4.16 -3.07 -27.13
CA VAL A 504 -4.42 -2.93 -28.57
C VAL A 504 -3.29 -2.17 -29.26
N LEU A 505 -2.85 -1.05 -28.67
CA LEU A 505 -1.80 -0.20 -29.22
C LEU A 505 -0.46 -0.94 -29.31
N TYR A 506 0.01 -1.53 -28.21
CA TYR A 506 1.27 -2.28 -28.18
C TYR A 506 1.23 -3.52 -29.08
N SER A 507 0.10 -4.24 -29.12
CA SER A 507 -0.08 -5.35 -30.06
C SER A 507 0.02 -4.90 -31.52
N SER A 508 -0.52 -3.72 -31.85
CA SER A 508 -0.44 -3.17 -33.20
C SER A 508 1.00 -2.76 -33.56
N LEU A 509 1.71 -2.11 -32.64
CA LEU A 509 3.12 -1.74 -32.83
C LEU A 509 4.01 -2.95 -33.01
N ALA A 510 3.82 -4.00 -32.22
CA ALA A 510 4.55 -5.26 -32.34
C ALA A 510 4.30 -5.92 -33.72
N LYS A 511 3.04 -5.94 -34.20
CA LYS A 511 2.70 -6.48 -35.53
C LYS A 511 3.34 -5.70 -36.69
N LYS A 512 3.59 -4.41 -36.49
CA LYS A 512 4.24 -3.53 -37.48
C LYS A 512 5.76 -3.53 -37.40
N ASP A 513 6.36 -4.27 -36.47
CA ASP A 513 7.78 -4.21 -36.13
C ASP A 513 8.25 -2.79 -35.75
N GLN A 514 7.39 -2.06 -35.03
CA GLN A 514 7.62 -0.70 -34.55
C GLN A 514 7.67 -0.65 -33.03
N LYS A 515 8.36 -1.62 -32.41
CA LYS A 515 8.48 -1.71 -30.96
C LYS A 515 9.18 -0.45 -30.40
N PRO A 516 8.71 0.11 -29.27
CA PRO A 516 9.37 1.23 -28.63
C PRO A 516 10.72 0.81 -28.04
N ASP A 517 11.70 1.73 -27.98
CA ASP A 517 12.97 1.50 -27.26
C ASP A 517 12.77 1.45 -25.74
N PHE A 518 11.75 2.17 -25.28
CA PHE A 518 11.28 2.16 -23.90
C PHE A 518 9.76 2.38 -23.83
N VAL A 519 9.13 1.68 -22.91
CA VAL A 519 7.75 1.95 -22.47
C VAL A 519 7.82 2.97 -21.35
N SER A 520 7.01 4.03 -21.43
CA SER A 520 6.89 5.03 -20.36
C SER A 520 5.58 4.89 -19.60
N PHE A 521 5.68 5.01 -18.28
CA PHE A 521 4.59 4.78 -17.33
C PHE A 521 4.59 5.83 -16.21
N LEU A 522 3.41 6.29 -15.78
CA LEU A 522 3.25 7.18 -14.62
C LEU A 522 2.92 6.31 -13.41
N LEU A 523 3.63 6.49 -12.31
CA LEU A 523 3.44 5.68 -11.10
C LEU A 523 3.03 6.58 -9.94
N PHE A 524 1.76 6.50 -9.55
CA PHE A 524 1.25 7.15 -8.35
C PHE A 524 0.34 6.17 -7.61
N PRO A 525 0.31 6.20 -6.27
CA PRO A 525 -0.53 5.30 -5.48
C PRO A 525 -1.96 5.85 -5.43
N TYR A 526 -2.71 5.84 -6.54
CA TYR A 526 -4.10 6.31 -6.59
C TYR A 526 -5.07 5.25 -7.13
N ASP A 527 -6.25 5.22 -6.53
CA ASP A 527 -7.44 4.53 -7.05
C ASP A 527 -8.35 5.54 -7.75
N ASN A 528 -9.00 5.10 -8.83
CA ASN A 528 -10.12 5.82 -9.43
C ASN A 528 -11.42 5.38 -8.74
N VAL A 529 -12.13 6.33 -8.14
CA VAL A 529 -13.38 6.09 -7.39
C VAL A 529 -14.47 6.94 -8.01
N ILE A 530 -15.69 6.40 -8.12
CA ILE A 530 -16.85 7.19 -8.54
C ILE A 530 -17.41 7.89 -7.30
N GLY A 531 -17.35 9.22 -7.28
CA GLY A 531 -17.89 10.06 -6.20
C GLY A 531 -19.42 10.03 -6.14
N GLU A 532 -19.99 10.58 -5.07
CA GLU A 532 -21.45 10.58 -4.81
C GLU A 532 -22.27 11.26 -5.92
N ASN A 533 -21.65 12.20 -6.64
CA ASN A 533 -22.26 12.93 -7.76
C ASN A 533 -22.09 12.23 -9.12
N GLY A 534 -21.49 11.04 -9.16
CA GLY A 534 -21.15 10.32 -10.40
C GLY A 534 -19.88 10.82 -11.10
N GLU A 535 -19.13 11.74 -10.49
CA GLU A 535 -17.84 12.21 -11.01
C GLU A 535 -16.71 11.22 -10.67
N HIS A 536 -15.74 11.07 -11.58
CA HIS A 536 -14.53 10.29 -11.31
C HIS A 536 -13.60 11.09 -10.38
N GLU A 537 -13.41 10.61 -9.15
CA GLU A 537 -12.46 11.13 -8.19
C GLU A 537 -11.22 10.23 -8.10
N ARG A 538 -10.06 10.83 -7.88
CA ARG A 538 -8.83 10.11 -7.57
C ARG A 538 -8.58 10.18 -6.09
N ARG A 539 -8.25 9.04 -5.48
CA ARG A 539 -7.90 8.98 -4.06
C ARG A 539 -6.63 8.18 -3.88
N VAL A 540 -5.76 8.64 -2.99
CA VAL A 540 -4.56 7.88 -2.62
C VAL A 540 -4.98 6.48 -2.15
N CYS A 541 -4.33 5.44 -2.67
CA CYS A 541 -4.57 4.05 -2.33
C CYS A 541 -4.32 3.81 -0.85
N LYS A 542 -5.20 3.02 -0.23
CA LYS A 542 -4.99 2.54 1.14
C LYS A 542 -3.84 1.54 1.24
N SER A 543 -3.63 0.76 0.18
CA SER A 543 -2.57 -0.24 0.12
C SER A 543 -1.22 0.39 -0.22
N LEU A 544 -0.21 0.08 0.59
CA LEU A 544 1.19 0.42 0.36
C LEU A 544 1.75 -0.23 -0.92
N ASP A 545 1.18 -1.36 -1.35
CA ASP A 545 1.68 -2.20 -2.45
C ASP A 545 1.09 -1.85 -3.82
N SER A 546 0.25 -0.80 -3.91
CA SER A 546 -0.46 -0.43 -5.14
C SER A 546 0.49 -0.18 -6.31
N GLU A 547 1.66 0.41 -6.05
CA GLU A 547 2.66 0.74 -7.06
C GLU A 547 3.36 -0.52 -7.61
N LEU A 548 3.69 -1.47 -6.74
CA LEU A 548 4.25 -2.76 -7.14
C LEU A 548 3.28 -3.54 -8.02
N MET A 549 1.99 -3.52 -7.67
CA MET A 549 0.94 -4.15 -8.46
C MET A 549 0.84 -3.52 -9.85
N GLN A 550 0.87 -2.19 -9.94
CA GLN A 550 0.84 -1.47 -11.22
C GLN A 550 2.05 -1.80 -12.11
N VAL A 551 3.25 -1.86 -11.54
CA VAL A 551 4.47 -2.24 -12.28
C VAL A 551 4.38 -3.69 -12.78
N ARG A 552 3.88 -4.62 -11.95
CA ARG A 552 3.64 -6.01 -12.38
C ARG A 552 2.66 -6.08 -13.54
N GLN A 553 1.52 -5.37 -13.44
CA GLN A 553 0.52 -5.32 -14.51
C GLN A 553 1.10 -4.79 -15.83
N MET A 554 1.94 -3.76 -15.77
CA MET A 554 2.61 -3.24 -16.97
C MET A 554 3.59 -4.25 -17.57
N ARG A 555 4.41 -4.93 -16.75
CA ARG A 555 5.32 -5.99 -17.23
C ARG A 555 4.55 -7.13 -17.90
N ASP A 556 3.48 -7.62 -17.26
CA ASP A 556 2.61 -8.64 -17.84
C ASP A 556 1.99 -8.19 -19.18
N LEU A 557 1.61 -6.92 -19.29
CA LEU A 557 1.09 -6.36 -20.54
C LEU A 557 2.16 -6.35 -21.64
N MET A 558 3.38 -5.91 -21.32
CA MET A 558 4.51 -5.88 -22.26
C MET A 558 4.84 -7.28 -22.78
N GLU A 559 4.82 -8.29 -21.92
CA GLU A 559 4.99 -9.70 -22.29
C GLU A 559 3.87 -10.18 -23.22
N LYS A 560 2.60 -9.98 -22.84
CA LYS A 560 1.44 -10.43 -23.62
C LYS A 560 1.36 -9.79 -25.02
N THR A 561 1.86 -8.57 -25.17
CA THR A 561 1.79 -7.80 -26.41
C THR A 561 3.04 -7.91 -27.29
N GLY A 562 4.07 -8.64 -26.85
CA GLY A 562 5.29 -8.92 -27.63
C GLY A 562 6.34 -7.81 -27.63
N ILE A 563 6.31 -6.93 -26.62
CA ILE A 563 7.26 -5.80 -26.45
C ILE A 563 8.10 -5.91 -25.16
N ALA A 564 8.25 -7.13 -24.61
CA ALA A 564 9.00 -7.36 -23.37
C ALA A 564 10.46 -6.89 -23.42
N ASP A 565 11.07 -6.83 -24.61
CA ASP A 565 12.46 -6.38 -24.80
C ASP A 565 12.64 -4.86 -24.61
N SER A 566 11.54 -4.10 -24.59
CA SER A 566 11.58 -2.66 -24.33
C SER A 566 11.86 -2.38 -22.85
N ARG A 567 12.67 -1.35 -22.56
CA ARG A 567 12.88 -0.89 -21.17
C ARG A 567 11.60 -0.31 -20.58
N LEU A 568 11.41 -0.42 -19.28
CA LEU A 568 10.28 0.18 -18.56
C LEU A 568 10.76 1.40 -17.77
N TYR A 569 10.42 2.59 -18.25
CA TYR A 569 10.72 3.86 -17.59
C TYR A 569 9.50 4.39 -16.85
N ILE A 570 9.64 4.59 -15.55
CA ILE A 570 8.69 5.38 -14.78
C ILE A 570 9.05 6.85 -15.00
N THR A 571 8.32 7.54 -15.89
CA THR A 571 8.67 8.91 -16.30
C THR A 571 8.12 9.97 -15.37
N GLU A 572 7.19 9.61 -14.47
CA GLU A 572 6.73 10.43 -13.35
C GLU A 572 6.36 9.55 -12.15
N TRP A 573 6.87 9.90 -10.98
CA TRP A 573 6.64 9.17 -9.74
C TRP A 573 6.64 10.10 -8.52
N ASN A 574 5.63 9.94 -7.66
CA ASN A 574 5.50 10.61 -6.36
C ASN A 574 4.44 9.93 -5.49
N GLU A 575 4.42 10.19 -4.18
CA GLU A 575 3.41 9.70 -3.23
C GLU A 575 2.02 10.32 -3.45
N SER A 576 1.97 11.52 -4.05
CA SER A 576 0.76 12.29 -4.29
C SER A 576 0.87 13.04 -5.62
N ILE A 577 -0.26 13.19 -6.32
CA ILE A 577 -0.37 14.08 -7.50
C ILE A 577 -0.53 15.55 -7.10
N SER A 578 -0.88 15.82 -5.84
CA SER A 578 -1.14 17.17 -5.33
C SER A 578 0.15 17.98 -5.19
N ASN A 579 0.06 19.24 -5.64
CA ASN A 579 1.13 20.24 -5.52
C ASN A 579 0.90 21.18 -4.33
N ARG A 580 -0.07 20.89 -3.44
CA ARG A 580 -0.36 21.66 -2.23
C ARG A 580 -0.50 20.76 -1.00
N ASN A 581 0.22 19.64 -1.02
CA ASN A 581 0.27 18.73 0.11
C ASN A 581 1.60 18.86 0.83
N TYR A 582 1.59 19.36 2.07
CA TYR A 582 2.81 19.55 2.87
C TYR A 582 3.54 18.25 3.22
N VAL A 583 2.92 17.09 2.98
CA VAL A 583 3.62 15.80 2.95
C VAL A 583 4.83 15.85 1.99
N ASN A 584 4.72 16.60 0.87
CA ASN A 584 5.80 16.80 -0.10
C ASN A 584 7.07 17.45 0.50
N ASP A 585 6.92 18.18 1.60
CA ASP A 585 7.98 18.92 2.27
C ASP A 585 8.55 18.19 3.50
N SER A 586 7.98 17.02 3.84
CA SER A 586 8.22 16.31 5.10
C SER A 586 9.20 15.13 4.97
N CYS A 587 9.67 14.61 6.12
CA CYS A 587 10.49 13.39 6.18
C CYS A 587 9.77 12.13 5.69
N PHE A 588 8.43 12.09 5.74
CA PHE A 588 7.65 11.00 5.17
C PHE A 588 8.04 10.74 3.72
N ARG A 589 8.10 11.80 2.90
CA ARG A 589 8.39 11.67 1.47
C ARG A 589 9.82 11.16 1.23
N ALA A 590 10.77 11.59 2.03
CA ALA A 590 12.14 11.06 1.96
C ALA A 590 12.19 9.55 2.23
N CYS A 591 11.49 9.11 3.28
CA CYS A 591 11.40 7.71 3.66
C CYS A 591 10.66 6.89 2.60
N TYR A 592 9.56 7.41 2.06
CA TYR A 592 8.80 6.83 0.95
C TYR A 592 9.67 6.64 -0.30
N ILE A 593 10.48 7.64 -0.68
CA ILE A 593 11.38 7.53 -1.83
C ILE A 593 12.37 6.39 -1.63
N ALA A 594 12.96 6.28 -0.43
CA ALA A 594 13.93 5.21 -0.14
C ALA A 594 13.26 3.83 -0.13
N SER A 595 12.11 3.68 0.53
CA SER A 595 11.40 2.40 0.63
C SER A 595 10.90 1.90 -0.72
N ARG A 596 10.44 2.80 -1.58
CA ARG A 596 9.97 2.45 -2.92
C ARG A 596 11.08 2.23 -3.92
N ALA A 597 12.18 2.96 -3.82
CA ALA A 597 13.37 2.67 -4.60
C ALA A 597 13.89 1.25 -4.32
N GLU A 598 13.85 0.81 -3.06
CA GLU A 598 14.12 -0.57 -2.66
C GLU A 598 13.09 -1.54 -3.26
N ALA A 599 11.79 -1.31 -3.05
CA ALA A 599 10.75 -2.22 -3.48
C ALA A 599 10.72 -2.42 -5.02
N LEU A 600 11.02 -1.37 -5.77
CA LEU A 600 11.03 -1.36 -7.24
C LEU A 600 12.36 -1.83 -7.85
N LEU A 601 13.36 -2.15 -7.03
CA LEU A 601 14.65 -2.64 -7.50
C LEU A 601 14.48 -3.88 -8.38
N GLY A 602 15.19 -3.89 -9.51
CA GLY A 602 15.14 -4.95 -10.52
C GLY A 602 13.85 -5.03 -11.34
N LYS A 603 12.86 -4.17 -11.09
CA LYS A 603 11.53 -4.24 -11.74
C LYS A 603 11.33 -3.16 -12.80
N VAL A 604 12.09 -2.07 -12.73
CA VAL A 604 12.01 -0.91 -13.62
C VAL A 604 13.41 -0.49 -14.05
N ASP A 605 13.50 0.15 -15.22
CA ASP A 605 14.76 0.55 -15.82
C ASP A 605 15.10 2.03 -15.55
N ALA A 606 14.13 2.85 -15.15
CA ALA A 606 14.33 4.22 -14.67
C ALA A 606 13.20 4.65 -13.74
N LEU A 607 13.52 5.46 -12.73
CA LEU A 607 12.57 6.11 -11.82
C LEU A 607 12.77 7.63 -11.88
N ALA A 608 11.80 8.34 -12.47
CA ALA A 608 11.84 9.79 -12.58
C ALA A 608 10.95 10.44 -11.51
N ILE A 609 11.58 10.91 -10.44
CA ILE A 609 10.88 11.63 -9.37
C ILE A 609 10.26 12.93 -9.90
N MET A 610 9.04 13.21 -9.46
CA MET A 610 8.37 14.48 -9.68
C MET A 610 8.58 15.37 -8.46
N SER A 611 9.27 16.50 -8.49
CA SER A 611 9.98 17.11 -9.62
C SER A 611 11.25 17.83 -9.16
N ALA A 612 12.04 18.38 -10.09
CA ALA A 612 13.25 19.13 -9.75
C ALA A 612 13.00 20.29 -8.77
N SER A 613 11.98 21.10 -9.01
CA SER A 613 11.87 22.43 -8.40
C SER A 613 10.42 22.83 -8.16
N ASP A 614 10.15 23.52 -7.06
CA ASP A 614 8.82 24.09 -6.77
C ASP A 614 8.37 25.17 -7.77
N TRP A 615 9.31 25.72 -8.54
CA TRP A 615 8.98 26.65 -9.63
C TRP A 615 8.10 26.01 -10.71
N ILE A 616 8.12 24.68 -10.87
CA ILE A 616 7.29 23.96 -11.85
C ILE A 616 5.79 24.08 -11.53
N SER A 617 5.42 24.17 -10.25
CA SER A 617 4.03 24.30 -9.81
C SER A 617 3.72 25.69 -9.22
N ASN A 618 4.53 26.68 -9.59
CA ASN A 618 4.42 28.05 -9.11
C ASN A 618 3.15 28.71 -9.63
N TYR A 619 2.33 29.19 -8.70
CA TYR A 619 1.10 29.90 -9.01
C TYR A 619 0.82 31.03 -8.00
N MET A 620 -0.25 31.79 -8.20
CA MET A 620 -0.61 32.98 -7.38
C MET A 620 -0.76 32.69 -5.89
N ASP A 621 -1.13 31.45 -5.53
CA ASP A 621 -1.31 30.97 -4.15
C ASP A 621 -0.04 30.44 -3.50
N SER A 622 1.04 30.31 -4.27
CA SER A 622 2.27 29.64 -3.86
C SER A 622 3.20 30.60 -3.11
N VAL A 623 2.75 31.07 -1.95
CA VAL A 623 3.45 32.04 -1.10
C VAL A 623 4.33 31.31 -0.06
N GLY A 624 5.43 31.94 0.35
CA GLY A 624 6.32 31.41 1.39
C GLY A 624 7.46 30.55 0.84
N ILE A 625 8.27 30.03 1.77
CA ILE A 625 9.44 29.18 1.45
C ILE A 625 9.05 27.73 1.15
N LEU A 626 7.89 27.28 1.63
CA LEU A 626 7.29 25.97 1.40
C LEU A 626 5.77 26.15 1.24
N ASN A 627 5.15 25.26 0.48
CA ASN A 627 3.75 25.36 0.07
C ASN A 627 3.13 24.00 -0.31
N GLY A 628 3.79 22.89 0.04
CA GLY A 628 3.36 21.55 -0.36
C GLY A 628 3.60 21.21 -1.83
N SER A 629 4.44 21.97 -2.53
CA SER A 629 4.84 21.67 -3.91
C SER A 629 5.79 20.47 -3.99
N ILE A 630 5.71 19.74 -5.10
CA ILE A 630 6.43 18.47 -5.32
C ILE A 630 7.94 18.63 -5.61
N GLY A 631 8.49 19.85 -5.66
CA GLY A 631 9.91 20.05 -5.93
C GLY A 631 10.80 19.42 -4.87
N ILE A 632 11.92 18.80 -5.26
CA ILE A 632 12.95 18.33 -4.30
C ILE A 632 13.79 19.48 -3.73
N VAL A 633 13.76 20.64 -4.38
CA VAL A 633 14.20 21.93 -3.84
C VAL A 633 13.08 22.96 -3.88
N SER A 634 13.05 23.83 -2.88
CA SER A 634 12.11 24.94 -2.82
C SER A 634 12.46 26.04 -3.83
N LYS A 635 11.55 27.02 -3.99
CA LYS A 635 11.78 28.19 -4.85
C LYS A 635 13.00 29.01 -4.44
N ASP A 636 13.31 29.00 -3.15
CA ASP A 636 14.42 29.72 -2.53
C ASP A 636 15.69 28.87 -2.40
N ARG A 637 15.78 27.75 -3.11
CA ARG A 637 16.93 26.80 -3.13
C ARG A 637 17.10 25.96 -1.88
N ILE A 638 16.13 25.97 -0.97
CA ILE A 638 16.22 25.12 0.22
C ILE A 638 16.03 23.67 -0.21
N ARG A 639 16.97 22.80 0.19
CA ARG A 639 16.89 21.36 -0.03
C ARG A 639 15.85 20.76 0.89
N LYS A 640 14.89 20.03 0.32
CA LYS A 640 13.85 19.34 1.08
C LYS A 640 14.33 17.94 1.49
N PRO A 641 13.67 17.24 2.43
CA PRO A 641 14.01 15.88 2.79
C PRO A 641 14.17 14.93 1.58
N ALA A 642 13.31 15.06 0.57
CA ALA A 642 13.39 14.29 -0.67
C ALA A 642 14.74 14.43 -1.41
N TYR A 643 15.38 15.61 -1.37
CA TYR A 643 16.71 15.81 -1.93
C TYR A 643 17.75 14.92 -1.21
N PHE A 644 17.71 14.89 0.13
CA PHE A 644 18.66 14.12 0.92
C PHE A 644 18.46 12.60 0.80
N ALA A 645 17.22 12.14 0.60
CA ALA A 645 16.96 10.74 0.26
C ALA A 645 17.70 10.32 -1.02
N LEU A 646 17.66 11.15 -2.07
CA LEU A 646 18.40 10.91 -3.31
C LEU A 646 19.92 10.99 -3.10
N VAL A 647 20.41 11.91 -2.27
CA VAL A 647 21.84 11.94 -1.87
C VAL A 647 22.22 10.60 -1.24
N PHE A 648 21.43 10.10 -0.28
CA PHE A 648 21.74 8.86 0.41
C PHE A 648 21.75 7.67 -0.54
N LEU A 649 20.72 7.51 -1.37
CA LEU A 649 20.64 6.49 -2.41
C LEU A 649 21.82 6.57 -3.39
N ASN A 650 22.22 7.77 -3.81
CA ASN A 650 23.35 7.95 -4.72
C ASN A 650 24.70 7.64 -4.09
N THR A 651 24.83 7.72 -2.77
CA THR A 651 26.06 7.38 -2.05
C THR A 651 26.21 5.90 -1.69
N LEU A 652 25.19 5.08 -1.99
CA LEU A 652 25.31 3.62 -1.93
C LEU A 652 26.42 3.12 -2.87
N GLY A 653 26.98 1.96 -2.53
CA GLY A 653 28.06 1.31 -3.28
C GLY A 653 27.61 0.77 -4.65
N HIS A 654 28.55 0.17 -5.36
CA HIS A 654 28.33 -0.40 -6.70
C HIS A 654 27.98 -1.89 -6.66
N ARG A 655 28.21 -2.56 -5.53
CA ARG A 655 27.82 -3.95 -5.31
C ARG A 655 26.69 -4.02 -4.30
N LEU A 656 25.55 -4.58 -4.69
CA LEU A 656 24.42 -4.86 -3.80
C LEU A 656 24.69 -6.17 -3.08
N LEU A 657 24.78 -6.13 -1.75
CA LEU A 657 24.97 -7.32 -0.94
C LEU A 657 23.61 -7.92 -0.58
N SER A 658 22.74 -7.11 0.02
CA SER A 658 21.39 -7.50 0.39
C SER A 658 20.49 -6.27 0.53
N HIS A 659 19.18 -6.51 0.55
CA HIS A 659 18.18 -5.48 0.79
C HIS A 659 16.93 -6.11 1.39
N GLY A 660 16.07 -5.28 1.96
CA GLY A 660 14.75 -5.68 2.41
C GLY A 660 13.91 -4.48 2.79
N LYS A 661 12.73 -4.76 3.36
CA LYS A 661 11.68 -3.77 3.66
C LYS A 661 12.15 -2.50 4.39
N HIS A 662 13.26 -2.56 5.13
CA HIS A 662 13.78 -1.46 5.94
C HIS A 662 15.24 -1.09 5.64
N TYR A 663 15.87 -1.71 4.64
CA TYR A 663 17.28 -1.47 4.37
C TYR A 663 17.75 -1.77 2.95
N ILE A 664 18.85 -1.14 2.56
CA ILE A 664 19.66 -1.49 1.40
C ILE A 664 21.12 -1.54 1.85
N LEU A 665 21.80 -2.66 1.63
CA LEU A 665 23.19 -2.90 2.00
C LEU A 665 24.05 -3.10 0.75
N THR A 666 25.10 -2.30 0.64
CA THR A 666 25.99 -2.28 -0.52
C THR A 666 27.46 -2.20 -0.10
N GLU A 667 28.34 -2.69 -0.97
CA GLU A 667 29.79 -2.54 -0.86
C GLU A 667 30.29 -1.52 -1.90
N THR A 668 31.25 -0.71 -1.47
CA THR A 668 31.97 0.28 -2.29
C THR A 668 33.27 -0.32 -2.83
N ASP A 669 33.81 0.27 -3.90
CA ASP A 669 34.99 -0.27 -4.60
C ASP A 669 36.26 -0.41 -3.72
N ASN A 670 36.32 0.30 -2.60
CA ASN A 670 37.43 0.22 -1.65
C ASN A 670 37.15 -0.71 -0.45
N GLY A 671 36.13 -1.57 -0.53
CA GLY A 671 35.74 -2.51 0.53
C GLY A 671 34.96 -1.87 1.70
N GLY A 672 34.57 -0.60 1.58
CA GLY A 672 33.70 0.05 2.57
C GLY A 672 32.24 -0.39 2.40
N ILE A 673 31.50 -0.46 3.50
CA ILE A 673 30.09 -0.88 3.52
C ILE A 673 29.18 0.33 3.67
N ARG A 674 28.11 0.37 2.87
CA ARG A 674 27.06 1.39 2.88
C ARG A 674 25.72 0.73 3.14
N LEU A 675 25.14 1.06 4.28
CA LEU A 675 23.84 0.57 4.72
C LEU A 675 22.89 1.75 4.84
N LEU A 676 21.87 1.79 3.99
CA LEU A 676 20.77 2.74 4.10
C LEU A 676 19.64 2.06 4.87
N LEU A 677 19.19 2.67 5.96
CA LEU A 677 18.11 2.19 6.81
C LEU A 677 16.95 3.18 6.77
N PHE A 678 15.71 2.68 6.82
CA PHE A 678 14.52 3.53 6.80
C PHE A 678 13.31 2.90 7.50
N ASN A 679 12.52 3.73 8.19
CA ASN A 679 11.28 3.34 8.88
C ASN A 679 10.05 3.96 8.20
N ASP A 680 9.61 3.34 7.11
CA ASP A 680 8.44 3.79 6.34
C ASP A 680 7.13 3.44 7.08
N SER A 681 6.24 4.42 7.19
CA SER A 681 4.94 4.30 7.83
C SER A 681 3.90 5.00 6.97
N TRP A 682 3.01 4.21 6.36
CA TRP A 682 1.97 4.69 5.45
C TRP A 682 0.93 5.56 6.17
N PHE A 683 0.01 6.13 5.40
CA PHE A 683 -1.11 6.88 5.94
C PHE A 683 -2.05 6.01 6.80
N SER A 684 -2.56 6.57 7.90
CA SER A 684 -3.56 5.95 8.77
C SER A 684 -4.98 6.09 8.22
N ALA A 685 -5.97 5.47 8.88
CA ALA A 685 -7.38 5.75 8.62
C ALA A 685 -7.73 7.24 8.72
N GLY A 686 -7.13 7.97 9.66
CA GLY A 686 -7.35 9.41 9.86
C GLY A 686 -7.05 10.26 8.63
N TYR A 687 -5.99 9.91 7.89
CA TYR A 687 -5.67 10.55 6.60
C TYR A 687 -6.82 10.39 5.59
N PHE A 688 -7.31 9.16 5.42
CA PHE A 688 -8.33 8.84 4.42
C PHE A 688 -9.74 9.37 4.75
N LEU A 689 -9.96 9.81 5.99
CA LEU A 689 -11.21 10.48 6.41
C LEU A 689 -11.22 11.97 6.09
N GLY A 690 -10.05 12.59 5.87
CA GLY A 690 -9.89 14.00 5.54
C GLY A 690 -9.75 14.30 4.04
N PRO A 691 -9.64 15.58 3.66
CA PRO A 691 -9.09 15.95 2.35
C PRO A 691 -7.61 15.55 2.25
N GLU A 692 -7.13 15.27 1.04
CA GLU A 692 -5.72 14.89 0.82
C GLU A 692 -4.75 16.03 1.15
N GLU A 693 -5.12 17.27 0.83
CA GLU A 693 -4.37 18.46 1.23
C GLU A 693 -4.52 18.72 2.72
N ILE A 694 -3.53 18.25 3.50
CA ILE A 694 -3.53 18.42 4.95
C ILE A 694 -2.99 19.82 5.31
N PRO A 695 -3.76 20.65 6.03
CA PRO A 695 -3.24 21.90 6.57
C PRO A 695 -2.12 21.63 7.59
N LEU A 696 -1.09 22.48 7.62
CA LEU A 696 0.07 22.36 8.52
C LEU A 696 -0.27 22.00 9.98
N PRO A 697 -1.27 22.61 10.64
CA PRO A 697 -1.60 22.28 12.03
C PRO A 697 -2.11 20.84 12.25
N LYS A 698 -2.52 20.15 11.18
CA LYS A 698 -3.11 18.80 11.22
C LYS A 698 -2.16 17.70 10.75
N LEU A 699 -0.95 18.03 10.29
CA LEU A 699 0.02 17.07 9.74
C LEU A 699 0.73 16.20 10.80
N LYS A 700 0.33 16.29 12.08
CA LYS A 700 1.15 15.79 13.20
C LYS A 700 0.61 14.61 13.98
N SER A 701 -0.70 14.41 14.08
CA SER A 701 -1.28 13.36 14.93
C SER A 701 -2.35 12.60 14.18
N GLY A 702 -2.20 11.28 14.09
CA GLY A 702 -3.19 10.41 13.45
C GLY A 702 -3.20 10.52 11.92
N THR A 703 -2.15 11.05 11.29
CA THR A 703 -1.97 11.06 9.83
C THR A 703 -1.34 9.76 9.32
N PHE A 704 -0.51 9.09 10.12
CA PHE A 704 0.28 7.92 9.74
C PHE A 704 -0.05 6.71 10.61
N PHE A 705 0.07 5.51 10.03
CA PHE A 705 -0.42 4.25 10.59
C PHE A 705 0.36 3.80 11.84
N SER A 706 1.68 3.92 11.80
CA SER A 706 2.57 3.60 12.92
C SER A 706 3.40 4.81 13.30
N GLU A 707 3.37 5.16 14.58
CA GLU A 707 4.33 6.06 15.21
C GLU A 707 5.38 5.27 16.02
N THR A 708 5.53 3.97 15.72
CA THR A 708 6.47 3.10 16.44
C THR A 708 7.90 3.26 15.92
N PRO A 709 8.90 3.41 16.81
CA PRO A 709 10.30 3.21 16.47
C PRO A 709 10.61 1.78 16.00
N LEU A 710 11.50 1.67 15.02
CA LEU A 710 12.03 0.41 14.49
C LEU A 710 13.43 0.17 15.07
N GLU A 711 13.62 -0.96 15.74
CA GLU A 711 14.92 -1.40 16.26
C GLU A 711 15.54 -2.46 15.34
N LEU A 712 16.72 -2.17 14.79
CA LEU A 712 17.47 -3.08 13.93
C LEU A 712 18.79 -3.46 14.58
N SER A 713 19.00 -4.78 14.73
CA SER A 713 20.30 -5.36 15.03
C SER A 713 20.99 -5.71 13.72
N VAL A 714 22.19 -5.19 13.48
CA VAL A 714 22.94 -5.43 12.25
C VAL A 714 24.30 -6.01 12.59
N SER A 715 24.64 -7.12 11.92
CA SER A 715 25.92 -7.81 12.03
C SER A 715 26.50 -8.02 10.64
N ILE A 716 27.69 -7.47 10.38
CA ILE A 716 28.43 -7.69 9.12
C ILE A 716 29.71 -8.41 9.47
N LYS A 717 29.86 -9.63 8.98
CA LYS A 717 30.97 -10.56 9.27
C LYS A 717 32.06 -10.47 8.22
N HIS A 718 33.27 -10.90 8.59
CA HIS A 718 34.41 -11.05 7.69
C HIS A 718 34.79 -9.76 6.94
N LEU A 719 34.77 -8.62 7.64
CA LEU A 719 35.21 -7.35 7.05
C LEU A 719 36.67 -7.41 6.58
N HIS A 720 36.90 -7.07 5.31
CA HIS A 720 38.24 -7.09 4.72
C HIS A 720 39.03 -5.82 5.06
N GLY A 721 40.09 -5.93 5.87
CA GLY A 721 41.02 -4.84 6.14
C GLY A 721 41.65 -4.89 7.53
N ASN A 722 42.92 -4.47 7.62
CA ASN A 722 43.72 -4.57 8.85
C ASN A 722 43.82 -3.26 9.64
N GLY A 723 43.22 -2.17 9.14
CA GLY A 723 43.27 -0.85 9.76
C GLY A 723 42.22 -0.65 10.87
N SER A 724 42.08 0.61 11.30
CA SER A 724 41.02 0.98 12.24
C SER A 724 39.71 1.23 11.50
N TRP A 725 38.67 0.56 11.94
CA TRP A 725 37.33 0.70 11.37
C TRP A 725 36.56 1.84 12.03
N TYR A 726 35.74 2.52 11.23
CA TYR A 726 34.91 3.65 11.65
C TYR A 726 33.48 3.49 11.13
N ILE A 727 32.53 3.97 11.91
CA ILE A 727 31.12 4.05 11.55
C ILE A 727 30.76 5.53 11.45
N LYS A 728 30.33 5.96 10.27
CA LYS A 728 29.79 7.31 10.04
C LYS A 728 28.31 7.20 9.75
N LYS A 729 27.48 7.87 10.56
CA LYS A 729 26.01 7.88 10.38
C LYS A 729 25.57 9.25 9.89
N ARG A 730 24.67 9.30 8.92
CA ARG A 730 23.89 10.48 8.54
C ARG A 730 22.43 10.20 8.76
N ILE A 731 21.80 10.98 9.63
CA ILE A 731 20.44 10.74 10.12
C ILE A 731 19.56 11.91 9.68
N MET A 732 18.43 11.59 9.09
CA MET A 732 17.39 12.56 8.77
C MET A 732 16.05 12.08 9.32
N ASN A 733 15.41 12.93 10.12
CA ASN A 733 14.13 12.73 10.77
C ASN A 733 13.51 14.11 11.07
N ARG A 734 12.45 14.16 11.87
CA ARG A 734 11.77 15.42 12.21
C ARG A 734 12.64 16.41 12.99
N ASP A 735 13.63 15.92 13.73
CA ASP A 735 14.56 16.76 14.51
C ASP A 735 15.78 17.21 13.70
N HIS A 736 16.08 16.53 12.58
CA HIS A 736 17.32 16.71 11.81
C HIS A 736 17.06 16.59 10.31
N GLY A 737 17.39 17.63 9.53
CA GLY A 737 17.24 17.59 8.07
C GLY A 737 15.82 17.84 7.55
N SER A 738 14.88 18.26 8.43
CA SER A 738 13.50 18.59 8.06
C SER A 738 13.27 20.10 8.00
N ILE A 739 13.24 20.68 6.81
CA ILE A 739 12.90 22.10 6.64
C ILE A 739 11.48 22.41 7.14
N LEU A 740 10.54 21.46 7.03
CA LEU A 740 9.17 21.66 7.46
C LEU A 740 9.07 21.82 8.99
N ASP A 741 9.74 20.95 9.74
CA ASP A 741 9.78 21.02 11.21
C ASP A 741 10.67 22.19 11.69
N GLU A 742 11.70 22.60 10.95
CA GLU A 742 12.46 23.82 11.26
C GLU A 742 11.64 25.10 11.00
N TRP A 743 10.87 25.16 9.92
CA TRP A 743 9.99 26.28 9.60
C TRP A 743 8.84 26.41 10.61
N GLU A 744 8.39 25.31 11.20
CA GLU A 744 7.44 25.34 12.31
C GLU A 744 7.93 26.16 13.50
N LYS A 745 9.24 26.13 13.80
CA LYS A 745 9.82 26.93 14.89
C LYS A 745 9.71 28.44 14.62
N PHE A 746 9.51 28.81 13.36
CA PHE A 746 9.18 30.16 12.90
C PHE A 746 7.66 30.36 12.73
N GLN A 747 6.85 29.48 13.31
CA GLN A 747 5.38 29.49 13.27
C GLN A 747 4.82 29.49 11.85
N TYR A 748 5.55 28.88 10.90
CA TYR A 748 5.19 28.85 9.48
C TYR A 748 5.02 30.26 8.87
N GLU A 749 5.75 31.26 9.37
CA GLU A 749 5.69 32.62 8.85
C GLU A 749 6.16 32.68 7.38
N ASN A 750 5.37 33.35 6.53
CA ASN A 750 5.67 33.50 5.11
C ASN A 750 6.60 34.67 4.82
N ARG A 751 6.61 35.69 5.70
CA ARG A 751 7.44 36.88 5.58
C ARG A 751 8.77 36.71 6.30
N LEU A 752 9.65 35.94 5.70
CA LEU A 752 11.00 35.70 6.22
C LEU A 752 12.01 36.68 5.63
N MET A 753 12.95 37.15 6.44
CA MET A 753 14.10 37.90 5.94
C MET A 753 15.09 36.95 5.28
N ARG A 754 15.97 37.49 4.42
CA ARG A 754 17.02 36.69 3.78
C ARG A 754 17.94 35.98 4.78
N SER A 755 18.19 36.57 5.95
CA SER A 755 18.95 35.92 7.03
C SER A 755 18.25 34.68 7.57
N ASP A 756 16.92 34.74 7.68
CA ASP A 756 16.10 33.67 8.23
C ASP A 756 16.06 32.49 7.25
N VAL A 757 15.86 32.78 5.95
CA VAL A 757 15.93 31.78 4.87
C VAL A 757 17.29 31.08 4.85
N LYS A 758 18.39 31.83 4.97
CA LYS A 758 19.75 31.26 5.04
C LYS A 758 19.99 30.42 6.29
N TYR A 759 19.43 30.84 7.43
CA TYR A 759 19.50 30.05 8.66
C TYR A 759 18.78 28.72 8.47
N LEU A 760 17.53 28.76 7.99
CA LEU A 760 16.72 27.57 7.71
C LEU A 760 17.41 26.62 6.71
N GLU A 761 18.01 27.17 5.66
CA GLU A 761 18.82 26.40 4.71
C GLU A 761 19.99 25.68 5.38
N ALA A 762 20.67 26.33 6.33
CA ALA A 762 21.84 25.77 7.02
C ALA A 762 21.47 24.73 8.10
N VAL A 763 20.34 24.88 8.78
CA VAL A 763 19.91 23.94 9.84
C VAL A 763 19.15 22.74 9.30
N SER A 764 18.63 22.81 8.06
CA SER A 764 17.89 21.71 7.42
C SER A 764 18.81 20.63 6.81
N GLU A 765 19.99 20.41 7.39
CA GLU A 765 20.94 19.37 6.96
C GLU A 765 20.80 18.10 7.81
N PRO A 766 21.01 16.89 7.24
CA PRO A 766 21.04 15.66 8.03
C PRO A 766 22.14 15.69 9.10
N LYS A 767 21.82 15.20 10.30
CA LYS A 767 22.78 15.07 11.39
C LYS A 767 23.87 14.07 11.03
N MET A 768 25.13 14.42 11.24
CA MET A 768 26.26 13.54 10.98
C MET A 768 27.00 13.18 12.27
N THR A 769 27.35 11.91 12.43
CA THR A 769 28.19 11.41 13.53
C THR A 769 29.31 10.51 12.99
N LEU A 770 30.40 10.38 13.74
CA LEU A 770 31.53 9.50 13.42
C LEU A 770 32.01 8.86 14.72
N GLU A 771 32.11 7.54 14.73
CA GLU A 771 32.62 6.76 15.85
C GLU A 771 33.59 5.67 15.35
N ARG A 772 34.46 5.20 16.23
CA ARG A 772 35.33 4.05 15.94
C ARG A 772 34.51 2.77 16.09
N ALA A 773 34.56 1.88 15.11
CA ALA A 773 33.88 0.61 15.15
C ALA A 773 34.57 -0.36 16.13
N VAL A 774 33.78 -1.15 16.85
CA VAL A 774 34.28 -2.30 17.62
C VAL A 774 34.18 -3.52 16.70
N ILE A 775 35.33 -4.09 16.37
CA ILE A 775 35.44 -5.26 15.51
C ILE A 775 35.79 -6.48 16.34
N ASP A 776 35.04 -7.56 16.16
CA ASP A 776 35.31 -8.86 16.77
C ASP A 776 36.62 -9.43 16.20
N ARG A 777 37.48 -9.97 17.07
CA ARG A 777 38.83 -10.40 16.66
C ARG A 777 38.85 -11.78 16.02
N GLU A 778 37.83 -12.60 16.24
CA GLU A 778 37.81 -13.96 15.71
C GLU A 778 37.35 -14.00 14.25
N ASP A 779 36.31 -13.26 13.92
CA ASP A 779 35.63 -13.30 12.61
C ASP A 779 35.54 -11.93 11.92
N HIS A 780 36.21 -10.91 12.44
CA HIS A 780 36.19 -9.54 11.92
C HIS A 780 34.77 -8.94 11.80
N THR A 781 33.86 -9.34 12.68
CA THR A 781 32.48 -8.84 12.67
C THR A 781 32.34 -7.45 13.28
N VAL A 782 31.54 -6.59 12.63
CA VAL A 782 30.99 -5.37 13.24
C VAL A 782 29.52 -5.60 13.61
N ARG A 783 29.14 -5.20 14.83
CA ARG A 783 27.75 -5.24 15.31
C ARG A 783 27.28 -3.84 15.66
N LEU A 784 26.06 -3.50 15.25
CA LEU A 784 25.44 -2.21 15.52
C LEU A 784 23.93 -2.39 15.77
N ASN A 785 23.44 -1.73 16.81
CA ASN A 785 22.01 -1.58 17.05
C ASN A 785 21.61 -0.16 16.64
N VAL A 786 20.58 -0.05 15.83
CA VAL A 786 20.05 1.23 15.34
C VAL A 786 18.57 1.28 15.67
N THR A 787 18.13 2.36 16.29
CA THR A 787 16.71 2.68 16.47
C THR A 787 16.36 3.80 15.51
N LEU A 788 15.31 3.61 14.72
CA LEU A 788 14.82 4.57 13.73
C LEU A 788 13.45 5.05 14.17
N GLU A 789 13.30 6.35 14.38
CA GLU A 789 11.99 6.96 14.58
C GLU A 789 11.12 6.81 13.31
N PRO A 790 9.79 6.94 13.40
CA PRO A 790 8.93 6.97 12.23
C PRO A 790 9.39 8.01 11.20
N HIS A 791 9.48 7.59 9.93
CA HIS A 791 9.99 8.37 8.80
C HIS A 791 11.44 8.83 8.94
N GLU A 792 12.22 8.18 9.80
CA GLU A 792 13.67 8.35 9.83
C GLU A 792 14.34 7.56 8.72
N ILE A 793 15.34 8.19 8.10
CA ILE A 793 16.28 7.55 7.20
C ILE A 793 17.71 7.77 7.71
N CYS A 794 18.47 6.68 7.80
CA CYS A 794 19.82 6.67 8.33
C CYS A 794 20.78 6.00 7.35
N LEU A 795 21.75 6.74 6.85
CA LEU A 795 22.86 6.20 6.07
C LEU A 795 24.04 5.89 6.99
N VAL A 796 24.36 4.62 7.14
CA VAL A 796 25.53 4.11 7.85
C VAL A 796 26.62 3.80 6.83
N HIS A 797 27.83 4.34 7.07
CA HIS A 797 29.02 4.06 6.29
C HIS A 797 30.08 3.46 7.21
N ILE A 798 30.43 2.20 6.98
CA ILE A 798 31.44 1.45 7.72
C ILE A 798 32.67 1.34 6.83
N PHE A 799 33.81 1.86 7.27
CA PHE A 799 35.00 1.93 6.44
C PHE A 799 36.27 1.85 7.26
N CYS A 800 37.33 1.35 6.64
CA CYS A 800 38.65 1.19 7.23
C CYS A 800 39.52 2.43 6.92
N MET A 801 40.33 2.87 7.89
CA MET A 801 41.44 3.79 7.65
C MET A 801 42.74 3.12 8.13
N GLU A 802 43.77 3.23 7.30
CA GLU A 802 45.13 2.73 7.60
C GLU A 802 45.82 3.52 8.71
#